data_AF-B4D5C1-F1
#
_entry.id   AF-B4D5C1-F1
#
_cell.length_a   1.000
_cell.length_b   1.000
_cell.length_c   1.000
_cell.angle_alpha   90.00
_cell.angle_beta   90.00
_cell.angle_gamma   90.00
#
_symmetry.space_group_name_H-M   'P 1'
#
loop_
_entity.id
_entity.type
_entity.pdbx_description
1 polymer ?
#
loop_
_entity_poly.entity_id
_entity_poly.type
_entity_poly.pdbx_seq_one_letter_code
_entity_poly.pdbx_strand_id
1 'polypeptide(L)'
;MSLRTSVSRASLRPLSSLRRSLHLRAARLLPVFVLGCLGLTDTGHAATYYVSPSGNDANTTTQAQNISTPWKTIQKAASSMAAGDTCLIRAGTYRETVTMPISGTAAAPITFKAYTGEVATISGTNAMSGWTLESTNVYYTSMPTTLGNGNQVFQSGAMKPEARWPNVGSGFPWQNSAIKPSPDWSYVVTSGYTNNANGWFTDTSLPARANGYWNGATVHIMSGHGWIMASPKVTSYTDSSKTMVTNDPNGANAAYAIAAGNEYYLTGVKGEMDSPGEWFYDTTTSRLYFYSTSAPANVEAKQRSYGFDLRGRSYINLVNLDFFACTIESDSGSTNETFNGLSMQFLGHGATNSSIFGLTLYSGTTLRNSELAWDSRGLIQLAGNDIKIINNYFHDSGYVPTWDAMVNGGGNRILVSHNTFRNSGRAEMGNPGRSAIVEYNDMANAMKLTTDGGIFYTFSEAGNTIVRYNLFHDSTGPLGHSGAPVEGFYLDSQNSSWIVHHNIVWNVPGWGMQFNTRQNFDMIFNNTVRNTAVGLLTSFDPGLDGETGTHVYNNLFNTTPEGLSWSKSDMGYNLYTDPKFVAGTSQLQASSPAIDQGTVIPGVTDGYVGSAPDMGALEYGGTDWTTKVGNNFTTPPSPDPTYSMPAMVFPNKVVDGSFESGNLSPNWTTTGSVTLFSVSGHTAWTDGRFRSGAYSLMFGQGTSQVTQHVTGLQPGRRHKLYVGTQTAASSAVITIGIKNYGYAATQVTVPAGSGVWEMNDLWFITGASSTTADIYVSVTSTTTTPVYVDDMSVELSQENTDPIPYTMPVAAYPFDESSGATAYDSTTNGRNATLTNTSFVSGEIGNALDFNGTSSTASASLGGTASPGGSFTVAFWVKFNSTGTGTPPLASNNNNGWLQKGWYICANQGRNVGMYLWDGAGNAASSWTTTSLGTGVWTHMAFSVDRENGVISQYRNGVLQSAGAISSSLGSIDTTIGLALGSPSFDGDLDNFQTWNYALDPKEIASAAGGDPGLAVRCKLNDNAGSTKAWDASGFGHNATLTGMNTSSCWVNGALQFSSAGYVQCPPLSTTSLPSGSFSVAFWVKFADSGTGTPQLVSNNNNGWLQKGVVHHREPRPLRWLVSVGWDRCERGIMDLEYASRRHLDTSCLYSRSHRRSREPLPERSARRHGEHPLDLWRCRYALRPAHWLADPQRDDGRRAGLFAGAVLE
;
A
#
# COMPACT_ATOMS: atom_id res chain seq x y z
N MET A 1 -32.24 14.84 -24.09
CA MET A 1 -32.52 15.81 -25.17
C MET A 1 -32.86 17.15 -24.51
N SER A 2 -32.02 18.20 -24.71
CA SER A 2 -32.20 19.67 -24.55
C SER A 2 -33.02 20.26 -23.38
N LEU A 3 -32.69 21.39 -22.75
CA LEU A 3 -31.76 22.51 -23.04
C LEU A 3 -31.62 23.41 -21.79
N ARG A 4 -30.46 24.06 -21.66
CA ARG A 4 -30.05 25.07 -20.66
C ARG A 4 -30.86 26.37 -20.72
N THR A 5 -30.88 27.13 -19.62
CA THR A 5 -30.60 28.58 -19.63
C THR A 5 -29.92 29.05 -18.34
N SER A 6 -28.88 29.85 -18.54
CA SER A 6 -28.02 30.56 -17.58
C SER A 6 -28.49 32.01 -17.37
N VAL A 7 -28.24 32.60 -16.20
CA VAL A 7 -28.14 34.07 -16.03
C VAL A 7 -26.92 34.41 -15.16
N SER A 8 -26.16 35.39 -15.63
CA SER A 8 -24.86 35.89 -15.17
C SER A 8 -24.98 37.07 -14.18
N ARG A 9 -23.87 37.37 -13.45
CA ARG A 9 -23.36 38.71 -13.05
C ARG A 9 -21.99 38.51 -12.35
N ALA A 10 -20.85 38.81 -12.98
CA ALA A 10 -20.16 40.12 -13.08
C ALA A 10 -19.80 40.71 -11.68
N SER A 11 -18.58 40.47 -11.16
CA SER A 11 -17.29 41.17 -11.39
C SER A 11 -17.04 42.36 -10.44
N LEU A 12 -16.04 42.25 -9.55
CA LEU A 12 -15.24 43.38 -9.06
C LEU A 12 -13.79 42.91 -8.82
N ARG A 13 -12.85 43.66 -9.39
CA ARG A 13 -11.39 43.46 -9.36
C ARG A 13 -10.73 44.08 -8.11
N PRO A 14 -9.48 43.70 -7.80
CA PRO A 14 -8.79 44.01 -6.54
C PRO A 14 -7.87 45.24 -6.64
N LEU A 15 -7.46 45.77 -5.48
CA LEU A 15 -6.30 46.66 -5.36
C LEU A 15 -5.37 46.17 -4.25
N SER A 16 -4.09 46.16 -4.62
CA SER A 16 -2.96 45.52 -3.98
C SER A 16 -2.04 46.51 -3.26
N SER A 17 -1.30 45.97 -2.28
CA SER A 17 0.06 46.37 -1.85
C SER A 17 0.21 47.56 -0.89
N LEU A 18 1.22 47.69 -0.02
CA LEU A 18 2.60 47.19 -0.05
C LEU A 18 3.30 47.40 1.35
N ARG A 19 3.97 46.35 1.86
CA ARG A 19 5.28 46.25 2.61
C ARG A 19 5.57 46.82 4.03
N ARG A 20 6.13 45.88 4.85
CA ARG A 20 7.38 45.90 5.70
C ARG A 20 7.43 46.90 6.89
N SER A 21 8.01 46.66 8.08
CA SER A 21 9.06 45.75 8.57
C SER A 21 9.19 45.81 10.13
N LEU A 22 9.68 44.70 10.70
CA LEU A 22 10.37 44.40 11.98
C LEU A 22 10.54 45.41 13.16
N HIS A 23 10.22 44.88 14.36
CA HIS A 23 10.98 44.80 15.65
C HIS A 23 11.49 46.09 16.34
N LEU A 24 11.06 46.34 17.61
CA LEU A 24 11.87 46.37 18.86
C LEU A 24 11.13 47.02 20.06
N ARG A 25 11.65 46.75 21.26
CA ARG A 25 11.10 46.82 22.63
C ARG A 25 11.00 48.22 23.28
N ALA A 26 10.23 48.28 24.39
CA ALA A 26 10.32 49.13 25.62
C ALA A 26 9.00 49.89 25.92
N ALA A 27 8.20 49.57 26.95
CA ALA A 27 8.33 49.73 28.42
C ALA A 27 7.93 51.12 28.97
N ARG A 28 6.98 51.11 29.94
CA ARG A 28 6.58 52.13 30.96
C ARG A 28 5.67 53.29 30.46
N LEU A 29 4.66 53.82 31.15
CA LEU A 29 4.15 53.78 32.55
C LEU A 29 2.69 54.33 32.58
N LEU A 30 1.90 53.87 33.57
CA LEU A 30 0.51 54.24 33.99
C LEU A 30 0.27 55.76 34.28
N PRO A 31 -0.98 56.30 34.46
CA PRO A 31 -2.05 55.73 35.30
C PRO A 31 -3.55 55.93 34.94
N VAL A 32 -4.34 54.93 35.37
CA VAL A 32 -5.61 54.99 36.12
C VAL A 32 -6.72 55.94 35.63
N PHE A 33 -7.74 55.34 35.00
CA PHE A 33 -9.15 55.64 35.29
C PHE A 33 -9.89 54.31 35.45
N VAL A 34 -10.06 53.89 36.71
CA VAL A 34 -10.98 52.81 37.09
C VAL A 34 -12.36 53.45 37.23
N LEU A 35 -13.25 53.20 36.27
CA LEU A 35 -14.70 53.27 36.51
C LEU A 35 -15.31 51.97 35.99
N GLY A 36 -16.02 51.29 36.88
CA GLY A 36 -16.40 49.90 36.79
C GLY A 36 -17.23 49.52 35.56
N CYS A 37 -16.69 48.56 34.80
CA CYS A 37 -17.47 47.50 34.19
C CYS A 37 -16.86 46.18 34.66
N LEU A 38 -17.14 45.82 35.93
CA LEU A 38 -17.19 44.41 36.32
C LEU A 38 -18.34 43.81 35.52
N GLY A 39 -18.06 43.45 34.27
CA GLY A 39 -18.87 42.51 33.53
C GLY A 39 -18.82 41.22 34.32
N LEU A 40 -19.86 40.99 35.12
CA LEU A 40 -20.24 39.68 35.58
C LEU A 40 -20.19 38.78 34.34
N THR A 41 -19.16 37.95 34.23
CA THR A 41 -19.27 36.72 33.48
C THR A 41 -20.32 35.94 34.25
N ASP A 42 -21.57 36.10 33.85
CA ASP A 42 -22.65 35.25 34.31
C ASP A 42 -22.23 33.84 33.88
N THR A 43 -21.70 33.07 34.83
CA THR A 43 -21.59 31.62 34.70
C THR A 43 -23.03 31.13 34.71
N GLY A 44 -23.72 31.32 33.59
CA GLY A 44 -25.11 30.92 33.41
C GLY A 44 -25.20 29.45 33.78
N HIS A 45 -25.87 29.17 34.89
CA HIS A 45 -26.15 27.80 35.31
C HIS A 45 -26.90 27.11 34.16
N ALA A 46 -26.33 26.04 33.62
CA ALA A 46 -26.99 25.15 32.67
C ALA A 46 -28.34 24.70 33.26
N ALA A 47 -29.45 25.09 32.63
CA ALA A 47 -30.78 24.72 33.11
C ALA A 47 -31.11 23.29 32.68
N THR A 48 -31.86 22.58 33.52
CA THR A 48 -32.37 21.23 33.21
C THR A 48 -33.89 21.29 33.07
N TYR A 49 -34.40 20.85 31.92
CA TYR A 49 -35.82 20.79 31.61
C TYR A 49 -36.31 19.35 31.46
N TYR A 50 -37.61 19.13 31.64
CA TYR A 50 -38.23 17.81 31.57
C TYR A 50 -39.27 17.74 30.47
N VAL A 51 -39.29 16.64 29.73
CA VAL A 51 -40.28 16.33 28.69
C VAL A 51 -40.94 14.98 28.98
N SER A 52 -42.26 14.85 28.84
CA SER A 52 -43.02 13.60 29.02
C SER A 52 -44.21 13.56 28.06
N PRO A 53 -44.63 12.41 27.51
CA PRO A 53 -45.82 12.35 26.65
C PRO A 53 -47.11 12.78 27.38
N SER A 54 -47.12 12.70 28.72
CA SER A 54 -48.21 13.17 29.59
C SER A 54 -48.07 14.64 30.03
N GLY A 55 -47.05 15.36 29.55
CA GLY A 55 -46.75 16.75 29.90
C GLY A 55 -47.66 17.77 29.18
N ASN A 56 -47.31 19.05 29.33
CA ASN A 56 -48.05 20.16 28.72
C ASN A 56 -47.10 21.24 28.16
N ASP A 57 -47.14 21.50 26.86
CA ASP A 57 -46.30 22.51 26.20
C ASP A 57 -46.68 23.97 26.54
N ALA A 58 -47.82 24.17 27.22
CA ALA A 58 -48.19 25.46 27.79
C ALA A 58 -47.42 25.80 29.08
N ASN A 59 -46.70 24.85 29.68
CA ASN A 59 -45.86 25.11 30.85
C ASN A 59 -44.76 26.13 30.50
N THR A 60 -44.47 27.06 31.41
CA THR A 60 -43.38 28.03 31.25
C THR A 60 -42.01 27.36 31.37
N THR A 61 -40.94 28.05 30.99
CA THR A 61 -39.56 27.55 31.17
C THR A 61 -39.27 27.21 32.63
N THR A 62 -39.66 28.06 33.59
CA THR A 62 -39.50 27.77 35.02
C THR A 62 -40.30 26.54 35.47
N GLN A 63 -41.52 26.35 34.97
CA GLN A 63 -42.32 25.17 35.30
C GLN A 63 -41.69 23.89 34.74
N ALA A 64 -41.18 23.94 33.51
CA ALA A 64 -40.56 22.79 32.86
C ALA A 64 -39.23 22.35 33.49
N GLN A 65 -38.65 23.14 34.41
CA GLN A 65 -37.50 22.72 35.24
C GLN A 65 -37.90 21.83 36.42
N ASN A 66 -39.20 21.57 36.63
CA ASN A 66 -39.70 20.61 37.61
C ASN A 66 -40.25 19.37 36.90
N ILE A 67 -39.78 18.18 37.31
CA ILE A 67 -40.19 16.89 36.77
C ILE A 67 -41.70 16.61 36.82
N SER A 68 -42.44 17.27 37.73
CA SER A 68 -43.89 17.13 37.88
C SER A 68 -44.68 18.01 36.91
N THR A 69 -44.05 18.98 36.27
CA THR A 69 -44.66 19.88 35.27
C THR A 69 -43.84 19.90 33.97
N PRO A 70 -43.58 18.73 33.35
CA PRO A 70 -42.77 18.65 32.15
C PRO A 70 -43.50 19.25 30.93
N TRP A 71 -42.75 19.66 29.92
CA TRP A 71 -43.29 19.87 28.59
C TRP A 71 -43.78 18.55 27.98
N LYS A 72 -44.62 18.65 26.96
CA LYS A 72 -45.17 17.48 26.25
C LYS A 72 -44.24 16.99 25.14
N THR A 73 -43.65 17.92 24.39
CA THR A 73 -42.86 17.62 23.19
C THR A 73 -41.39 17.93 23.37
N ILE A 74 -40.53 17.16 22.69
CA ILE A 74 -39.09 17.43 22.61
C ILE A 74 -38.86 18.70 21.79
N GLN A 75 -39.68 18.95 20.76
CA GLN A 75 -39.61 20.18 19.98
C GLN A 75 -39.81 21.43 20.84
N LYS A 76 -40.72 21.40 21.82
CA LYS A 76 -40.91 22.53 22.75
C LYS A 76 -39.65 22.82 23.56
N ALA A 77 -38.94 21.78 24.01
CA ALA A 77 -37.65 21.93 24.68
C ALA A 77 -36.60 22.53 23.73
N ALA A 78 -36.45 21.96 22.53
CA ALA A 78 -35.50 22.45 21.52
C ALA A 78 -35.70 23.93 21.17
N SER A 79 -36.95 24.39 21.09
CA SER A 79 -37.27 25.80 20.80
C SER A 79 -37.08 26.74 21.99
N SER A 80 -36.91 26.22 23.21
CA SER A 80 -36.86 27.03 24.44
C SER A 80 -35.49 27.06 25.12
N MET A 81 -34.65 26.06 24.85
CA MET A 81 -33.33 25.91 25.47
C MET A 81 -32.27 26.84 24.87
N ALA A 82 -31.27 27.18 25.67
CA ALA A 82 -30.05 27.89 25.26
C ALA A 82 -28.83 26.94 25.28
N ALA A 83 -27.70 27.43 24.76
CA ALA A 83 -26.43 26.70 24.82
C ALA A 83 -26.06 26.34 26.27
N GLY A 84 -25.71 25.07 26.52
CA GLY A 84 -25.41 24.53 27.85
C GLY A 84 -26.58 23.82 28.53
N ASP A 85 -27.82 24.08 28.11
CA ASP A 85 -28.99 23.47 28.74
C ASP A 85 -29.12 21.97 28.46
N THR A 86 -29.80 21.26 29.36
CA THR A 86 -30.13 19.83 29.24
C THR A 86 -31.63 19.58 29.25
N CYS A 87 -32.13 18.76 28.31
CA CYS A 87 -33.48 18.21 28.30
C CYS A 87 -33.43 16.75 28.76
N LEU A 88 -34.11 16.44 29.86
CA LEU A 88 -34.34 15.09 30.33
C LEU A 88 -35.69 14.58 29.83
N ILE A 89 -35.64 13.57 28.97
CA ILE A 89 -36.79 13.04 28.25
C ILE A 89 -37.28 11.78 28.96
N ARG A 90 -38.52 11.80 29.45
CA ARG A 90 -39.12 10.71 30.20
C ARG A 90 -39.59 9.56 29.30
N ALA A 91 -39.93 8.44 29.93
CA ALA A 91 -40.34 7.23 29.25
C ALA A 91 -41.52 7.46 28.29
N GLY A 92 -41.40 6.93 27.08
CA GLY A 92 -42.49 6.90 26.11
C GLY A 92 -42.05 7.08 24.66
N THR A 93 -43.03 7.04 23.76
CA THR A 93 -42.81 7.17 22.32
C THR A 93 -43.14 8.58 21.83
N TYR A 94 -42.16 9.24 21.23
CA TYR A 94 -42.23 10.58 20.67
C TYR A 94 -42.24 10.50 19.14
N ARG A 95 -43.36 10.88 18.52
CA ARG A 95 -43.59 10.78 17.07
C ARG A 95 -43.43 12.13 16.39
N GLU A 96 -42.22 12.68 16.47
CA GLU A 96 -41.88 14.02 16.03
C GLU A 96 -40.57 14.04 15.23
N THR A 97 -40.40 15.07 14.40
CA THR A 97 -39.10 15.44 13.84
C THR A 97 -38.67 16.71 14.56
N VAL A 98 -37.66 16.61 15.43
CA VAL A 98 -37.16 17.71 16.24
C VAL A 98 -36.16 18.54 15.43
N THR A 99 -36.55 19.73 15.01
CA THR A 99 -35.66 20.66 14.30
C THR A 99 -34.97 21.57 15.30
N MET A 100 -33.64 21.54 15.30
CA MET A 100 -32.82 22.37 16.18
C MET A 100 -32.69 23.81 15.63
N PRO A 101 -33.09 24.84 16.41
CA PRO A 101 -33.02 26.23 15.94
C PRO A 101 -31.66 26.89 16.16
N ILE A 102 -30.86 26.39 17.11
CA ILE A 102 -29.58 26.96 17.52
C ILE A 102 -28.52 25.86 17.73
N SER A 103 -27.25 26.27 17.69
CA SER A 103 -26.10 25.45 18.07
C SER A 103 -25.77 25.64 19.55
N GLY A 104 -25.10 24.64 20.15
CA GLY A 104 -24.34 24.83 21.38
C GLY A 104 -22.98 25.47 21.10
N THR A 105 -22.07 25.39 22.08
CA THR A 105 -20.66 25.73 21.93
C THR A 105 -19.78 24.64 22.53
N ALA A 106 -18.48 24.63 22.21
CA ALA A 106 -17.54 23.67 22.78
C ALA A 106 -17.53 23.68 24.33
N ALA A 107 -17.76 24.83 24.97
CA ALA A 107 -17.83 24.95 26.43
C ALA A 107 -19.24 24.72 27.00
N ALA A 108 -20.28 24.80 26.17
CA ALA A 108 -21.68 24.73 26.57
C ALA A 108 -22.53 24.03 25.48
N PRO A 109 -22.40 22.70 25.32
CA PRO A 109 -23.21 21.95 24.37
C PRO A 109 -24.67 21.87 24.84
N ILE A 110 -25.61 21.74 23.90
CA ILE A 110 -27.03 21.49 24.22
C ILE A 110 -27.23 19.98 24.31
N THR A 111 -27.82 19.48 25.39
CA THR A 111 -27.95 18.03 25.61
C THR A 111 -29.41 17.59 25.64
N PHE A 112 -29.76 16.58 24.83
CA PHE A 112 -30.99 15.81 24.96
C PHE A 112 -30.64 14.42 25.48
N LYS A 113 -31.24 14.03 26.60
CA LYS A 113 -30.89 12.81 27.30
C LYS A 113 -32.13 12.12 27.83
N ALA A 114 -32.21 10.78 27.76
CA ALA A 114 -33.27 10.07 28.46
C ALA A 114 -33.15 10.27 29.99
N TYR A 115 -34.28 10.39 30.66
CA TYR A 115 -34.32 10.40 32.11
C TYR A 115 -33.73 9.08 32.66
N THR A 116 -33.03 9.15 33.78
CA THR A 116 -32.20 8.02 34.25
C THR A 116 -33.06 6.79 34.53
N GLY A 117 -32.72 5.66 33.89
CA GLY A 117 -33.46 4.39 34.01
C GLY A 117 -34.76 4.32 33.22
N GLU A 118 -35.09 5.36 32.43
CA GLU A 118 -36.26 5.42 31.57
C GLU A 118 -35.86 5.28 30.09
N VAL A 119 -36.78 4.79 29.24
CA VAL A 119 -36.57 4.60 27.80
C VAL A 119 -37.41 5.61 27.02
N ALA A 120 -36.74 6.53 26.32
CA ALA A 120 -37.38 7.51 25.45
C ALA A 120 -37.15 7.12 23.98
N THR A 121 -38.22 6.73 23.28
CA THR A 121 -38.17 6.29 21.89
C THR A 121 -38.65 7.39 20.95
N ILE A 122 -37.78 7.88 20.09
CA ILE A 122 -38.08 8.78 18.99
C ILE A 122 -38.47 7.91 17.79
N SER A 123 -39.70 8.08 17.30
CA SER A 123 -40.27 7.16 16.30
C SER A 123 -40.64 7.85 15.00
N GLY A 124 -40.18 7.25 13.91
CA GLY A 124 -40.53 7.56 12.53
C GLY A 124 -41.93 7.10 12.11
N THR A 125 -42.63 6.34 12.96
CA THR A 125 -43.92 5.71 12.62
C THR A 125 -45.13 6.47 13.17
N ASN A 126 -46.31 6.14 12.64
CA ASN A 126 -47.60 6.37 13.29
C ASN A 126 -48.35 5.04 13.43
N ALA A 127 -49.14 4.91 14.51
CA ALA A 127 -50.04 3.78 14.69
C ALA A 127 -51.18 3.81 13.66
N MET A 128 -51.44 2.66 13.04
CA MET A 128 -52.48 2.45 12.05
C MET A 128 -53.70 1.82 12.72
N SER A 129 -54.87 2.45 12.57
CA SER A 129 -56.12 2.04 13.21
C SER A 129 -57.30 2.20 12.24
N GLY A 130 -58.53 1.84 12.65
CA GLY A 130 -59.71 1.98 11.79
C GLY A 130 -59.77 0.98 10.62
N TRP A 131 -59.23 -0.22 10.82
CA TRP A 131 -59.16 -1.26 9.80
C TRP A 131 -60.54 -1.74 9.35
N THR A 132 -60.75 -1.76 8.03
CA THR A 132 -61.97 -2.28 7.38
C THR A 132 -61.63 -3.52 6.58
N LEU A 133 -62.42 -4.59 6.73
CA LEU A 133 -62.27 -5.80 5.92
C LEU A 133 -62.72 -5.51 4.48
N GLU A 134 -61.84 -5.68 3.50
CA GLU A 134 -62.19 -5.58 2.07
C GLU A 134 -62.63 -6.93 1.50
N SER A 135 -61.85 -7.97 1.79
CA SER A 135 -62.09 -9.35 1.36
C SER A 135 -61.45 -10.32 2.36
N THR A 136 -61.58 -11.64 2.15
CA THR A 136 -61.05 -12.66 3.07
C THR A 136 -59.61 -12.35 3.49
N ASN A 137 -59.41 -12.11 4.78
CA ASN A 137 -58.13 -11.76 5.42
C ASN A 137 -57.44 -10.47 4.95
N VAL A 138 -58.01 -9.69 4.02
CA VAL A 138 -57.40 -8.44 3.56
C VAL A 138 -58.15 -7.26 4.19
N TYR A 139 -57.45 -6.55 5.07
CA TYR A 139 -57.93 -5.34 5.71
C TYR A 139 -57.28 -4.10 5.09
N TYR A 140 -57.93 -2.95 5.18
CA TYR A 140 -57.31 -1.68 4.83
C TYR A 140 -57.60 -0.57 5.83
N THR A 141 -56.74 0.44 5.84
CA THR A 141 -56.96 1.73 6.51
C THR A 141 -56.47 2.89 5.65
N SER A 142 -56.84 4.12 6.03
CA SER A 142 -56.37 5.34 5.40
C SER A 142 -54.91 5.63 5.78
N MET A 143 -54.07 5.87 4.78
CA MET A 143 -52.70 6.35 4.94
C MET A 143 -52.46 7.44 3.88
N PRO A 144 -52.81 8.70 4.15
CA PRO A 144 -52.76 9.77 3.15
C PRO A 144 -51.33 10.19 2.78
N THR A 145 -50.37 9.98 3.69
CA THR A 145 -48.96 10.31 3.51
C THR A 145 -48.16 9.05 3.17
N THR A 146 -47.38 9.13 2.09
CA THR A 146 -46.50 8.06 1.63
C THR A 146 -45.08 8.58 1.44
N LEU A 147 -44.10 7.72 1.74
CA LEU A 147 -42.68 7.94 1.44
C LEU A 147 -42.26 7.24 0.14
N GLY A 148 -43.22 6.70 -0.63
CA GLY A 148 -42.95 5.95 -1.85
C GLY A 148 -42.05 4.75 -1.57
N ASN A 149 -40.85 4.76 -2.15
CA ASN A 149 -39.84 3.71 -1.91
C ASN A 149 -39.44 3.60 -0.42
N GLY A 150 -39.63 4.64 0.39
CA GLY A 150 -39.32 4.64 1.83
C GLY A 150 -40.42 4.10 2.74
N ASN A 151 -41.52 3.57 2.20
CA ASN A 151 -42.61 3.01 3.01
C ASN A 151 -42.14 1.77 3.78
N GLN A 152 -42.37 1.73 5.08
CA GLN A 152 -42.19 0.54 5.92
C GLN A 152 -43.43 0.32 6.79
N VAL A 153 -43.78 -0.94 7.00
CA VAL A 153 -44.89 -1.33 7.89
C VAL A 153 -44.36 -2.30 8.92
N PHE A 154 -44.81 -2.11 10.15
CA PHE A 154 -44.40 -2.88 11.32
C PHE A 154 -45.65 -3.42 12.02
N GLN A 155 -45.52 -4.58 12.63
CA GLN A 155 -46.54 -5.11 13.54
C GLN A 155 -45.86 -5.57 14.82
N SER A 156 -46.25 -4.97 15.96
CA SER A 156 -45.61 -5.21 17.26
C SER A 156 -44.08 -5.05 17.22
N GLY A 157 -43.60 -4.01 16.54
CA GLY A 157 -42.17 -3.69 16.40
C GLY A 157 -41.44 -4.44 15.28
N ALA A 158 -41.96 -5.56 14.79
CA ALA A 158 -41.33 -6.31 13.71
C ALA A 158 -41.71 -5.76 12.33
N MET A 159 -40.72 -5.50 11.46
CA MET A 159 -40.96 -5.11 10.06
C MET A 159 -41.70 -6.22 9.32
N LYS A 160 -42.61 -5.83 8.42
CA LYS A 160 -43.41 -6.73 7.61
C LYS A 160 -43.12 -6.59 6.11
N PRO A 161 -43.20 -7.69 5.33
CA PRO A 161 -42.93 -7.67 3.90
C PRO A 161 -44.02 -6.91 3.13
N GLU A 162 -43.62 -6.16 2.11
CA GLU A 162 -44.56 -5.83 1.02
C GLU A 162 -45.02 -7.15 0.38
N ALA A 163 -46.29 -7.21 -0.04
CA ALA A 163 -46.89 -8.34 -0.73
C ALA A 163 -45.98 -8.84 -1.87
N ARG A 164 -45.64 -10.13 -1.83
CA ARG A 164 -44.56 -10.65 -2.66
C ARG A 164 -44.73 -12.09 -3.08
N TRP A 165 -43.98 -12.47 -4.11
CA TRP A 165 -43.77 -13.86 -4.47
C TRP A 165 -42.27 -14.18 -4.62
N PRO A 166 -41.78 -15.33 -4.13
CA PRO A 166 -42.48 -16.24 -3.21
C PRO A 166 -42.76 -15.61 -1.84
N ASN A 167 -43.72 -16.18 -1.12
CA ASN A 167 -44.02 -15.82 0.26
C ASN A 167 -42.88 -16.23 1.19
N VAL A 168 -42.59 -15.38 2.14
CA VAL A 168 -41.54 -15.54 3.17
C VAL A 168 -42.02 -16.29 4.42
N GLY A 169 -43.31 -16.68 4.43
CA GLY A 169 -43.97 -17.33 5.57
C GLY A 169 -43.88 -16.50 6.87
N SER A 170 -43.83 -17.18 8.03
CA SER A 170 -43.60 -16.54 9.33
C SER A 170 -42.13 -16.12 9.54
N GLY A 171 -41.24 -16.41 8.60
CA GLY A 171 -39.78 -16.28 8.68
C GLY A 171 -39.21 -15.02 8.03
N PHE A 172 -40.04 -14.01 7.70
CA PHE A 172 -39.54 -12.70 7.27
C PHE A 172 -38.48 -12.22 8.27
N PRO A 173 -37.33 -11.72 7.77
CA PRO A 173 -36.07 -11.79 8.49
C PRO A 173 -36.15 -10.98 9.78
N TRP A 174 -35.11 -11.09 10.60
CA TRP A 174 -34.88 -10.39 11.89
C TRP A 174 -35.17 -11.20 13.16
N GLN A 175 -35.82 -12.36 13.08
CA GLN A 175 -35.94 -13.26 14.25
C GLN A 175 -34.75 -14.23 14.44
N ASN A 176 -33.80 -14.30 13.50
CA ASN A 176 -32.67 -15.25 13.56
C ASN A 176 -31.36 -14.74 12.90
N SER A 177 -31.04 -13.44 12.99
CA SER A 177 -29.76 -12.87 12.51
C SER A 177 -29.42 -13.17 11.03
N ALA A 178 -30.46 -13.38 10.22
CA ALA A 178 -30.35 -13.68 8.80
C ALA A 178 -30.81 -12.46 7.99
N ILE A 179 -29.88 -11.82 7.28
CA ILE A 179 -30.18 -10.72 6.35
C ILE A 179 -30.97 -11.24 5.15
N LYS A 180 -30.67 -12.48 4.72
CA LYS A 180 -31.47 -13.22 3.75
C LYS A 180 -32.59 -13.94 4.49
N PRO A 181 -33.87 -13.63 4.22
CA PRO A 181 -34.97 -14.39 4.81
C PRO A 181 -35.02 -15.84 4.26
N SER A 182 -35.69 -16.74 4.98
CA SER A 182 -35.84 -18.16 4.62
C SER A 182 -37.25 -18.68 4.90
N PRO A 183 -37.87 -19.48 3.98
CA PRO A 183 -37.42 -19.90 2.64
C PRO A 183 -37.93 -18.96 1.53
N ASP A 184 -37.07 -18.34 0.70
CA ASP A 184 -37.48 -16.99 0.26
C ASP A 184 -37.41 -16.59 -1.22
N TRP A 185 -36.38 -16.99 -1.98
CA TRP A 185 -36.16 -16.47 -3.33
C TRP A 185 -36.28 -17.59 -4.36
N SER A 186 -36.79 -17.24 -5.55
CA SER A 186 -36.83 -18.15 -6.70
C SER A 186 -35.60 -17.97 -7.60
N TYR A 187 -35.43 -18.83 -8.59
CA TYR A 187 -34.27 -18.87 -9.48
C TYR A 187 -34.67 -18.65 -10.93
N VAL A 188 -33.86 -17.85 -11.63
CA VAL A 188 -33.98 -17.72 -13.09
C VAL A 188 -33.62 -19.04 -13.76
N VAL A 189 -34.49 -19.55 -14.63
CA VAL A 189 -34.29 -20.80 -15.38
C VAL A 189 -33.57 -20.55 -16.70
N THR A 190 -34.09 -19.63 -17.52
CA THR A 190 -33.44 -19.15 -18.74
C THR A 190 -33.57 -17.64 -18.83
N SER A 191 -32.64 -16.98 -19.52
CA SER A 191 -32.65 -15.54 -19.69
C SER A 191 -32.08 -15.11 -21.05
N GLY A 192 -32.29 -13.84 -21.39
CA GLY A 192 -31.68 -13.20 -22.54
C GLY A 192 -31.98 -11.71 -22.59
N TYR A 193 -31.47 -11.05 -23.64
CA TYR A 193 -31.65 -9.61 -23.88
C TYR A 193 -32.05 -9.36 -25.32
N THR A 194 -32.79 -8.28 -25.55
CA THR A 194 -33.16 -7.83 -26.90
C THR A 194 -32.45 -6.52 -27.21
N ASN A 195 -31.57 -6.51 -28.22
CA ASN A 195 -30.76 -5.33 -28.57
C ASN A 195 -29.90 -4.79 -27.41
N ASN A 196 -29.33 -5.68 -26.60
CA ASN A 196 -28.56 -5.35 -25.38
C ASN A 196 -29.32 -4.48 -24.36
N ALA A 197 -30.65 -4.46 -24.45
CA ALA A 197 -31.56 -3.78 -23.54
C ALA A 197 -32.71 -4.73 -23.20
N ASN A 198 -33.51 -4.39 -22.20
CA ASN A 198 -34.70 -5.13 -21.79
C ASN A 198 -34.41 -6.62 -21.53
N GLY A 199 -33.77 -6.92 -20.40
CA GLY A 199 -33.56 -8.28 -19.95
C GLY A 199 -34.88 -9.04 -19.82
N TRP A 200 -34.92 -10.29 -20.26
CA TRP A 200 -36.03 -11.21 -20.04
C TRP A 200 -35.54 -12.48 -19.39
N PHE A 201 -36.43 -13.13 -18.64
CA PHE A 201 -36.16 -14.43 -18.06
C PHE A 201 -37.42 -15.29 -17.93
N THR A 202 -37.21 -16.59 -17.74
CA THR A 202 -38.26 -17.55 -17.41
C THR A 202 -38.01 -18.19 -16.06
N ASP A 203 -39.11 -18.56 -15.41
CA ASP A 203 -39.10 -19.38 -14.20
C ASP A 203 -40.34 -20.28 -14.20
N THR A 204 -40.11 -21.58 -14.36
CA THR A 204 -41.19 -22.57 -14.42
C THR A 204 -41.92 -22.78 -13.10
N SER A 205 -41.38 -22.28 -11.99
CA SER A 205 -42.01 -22.37 -10.66
C SER A 205 -43.07 -21.27 -10.42
N LEU A 206 -43.14 -20.26 -11.29
CA LEU A 206 -44.14 -19.20 -11.20
C LEU A 206 -45.56 -19.78 -11.23
N PRO A 207 -46.46 -19.31 -10.34
CA PRO A 207 -47.84 -19.76 -10.32
C PRO A 207 -48.56 -19.46 -11.64
N ALA A 208 -49.63 -20.21 -11.92
CA ALA A 208 -50.51 -19.90 -13.05
C ALA A 208 -51.19 -18.54 -12.82
N ARG A 209 -50.92 -17.59 -13.71
CA ARG A 209 -51.48 -16.23 -13.69
C ARG A 209 -51.95 -15.84 -15.10
N ALA A 210 -52.78 -14.82 -15.21
CA ALA A 210 -53.17 -14.32 -16.53
C ALA A 210 -51.99 -13.63 -17.24
N ASN A 211 -52.01 -13.58 -18.58
CA ASN A 211 -51.05 -12.76 -19.32
C ASN A 211 -51.11 -11.30 -18.85
N GLY A 212 -49.95 -10.68 -18.67
CA GLY A 212 -49.82 -9.31 -18.17
C GLY A 212 -50.03 -9.15 -16.65
N TYR A 213 -50.32 -10.21 -15.89
CA TYR A 213 -50.56 -10.13 -14.45
C TYR A 213 -49.39 -9.47 -13.68
N TRP A 214 -48.15 -9.83 -14.04
CA TRP A 214 -46.95 -9.29 -13.40
C TRP A 214 -46.51 -7.93 -13.94
N ASN A 215 -47.22 -7.32 -14.90
CA ASN A 215 -46.81 -6.04 -15.47
C ASN A 215 -46.77 -4.94 -14.40
N GLY A 216 -45.64 -4.24 -14.28
CA GLY A 216 -45.40 -3.22 -13.26
C GLY A 216 -44.82 -3.75 -11.94
N ALA A 217 -44.75 -5.07 -11.74
CA ALA A 217 -44.08 -5.67 -10.60
C ALA A 217 -42.60 -5.26 -10.56
N THR A 218 -42.06 -5.12 -9.35
CA THR A 218 -40.62 -4.96 -9.13
C THR A 218 -39.98 -6.33 -9.05
N VAL A 219 -38.96 -6.58 -9.85
CA VAL A 219 -38.09 -7.75 -9.73
C VAL A 219 -36.92 -7.36 -8.86
N HIS A 220 -36.71 -8.00 -7.72
CA HIS A 220 -35.50 -7.82 -6.90
C HIS A 220 -34.58 -9.00 -7.16
N ILE A 221 -33.46 -8.76 -7.84
CA ILE A 221 -32.61 -9.82 -8.40
C ILE A 221 -31.13 -9.56 -8.12
N MET A 222 -30.42 -10.61 -7.71
CA MET A 222 -28.95 -10.64 -7.69
C MET A 222 -28.46 -11.01 -9.09
N SER A 223 -28.40 -10.01 -9.98
CA SER A 223 -28.13 -10.24 -11.41
C SER A 223 -26.64 -10.45 -11.70
N GLY A 224 -26.35 -11.18 -12.78
CA GLY A 224 -25.00 -11.43 -13.25
C GLY A 224 -24.18 -12.19 -12.21
N HIS A 225 -23.04 -11.61 -11.81
CA HIS A 225 -22.17 -12.17 -10.79
C HIS A 225 -22.67 -11.98 -9.35
N GLY A 226 -23.70 -11.15 -9.11
CA GLY A 226 -24.26 -10.94 -7.78
C GLY A 226 -23.54 -9.87 -6.95
N TRP A 227 -22.89 -8.88 -7.58
CA TRP A 227 -22.20 -7.79 -6.88
C TRP A 227 -23.14 -6.83 -6.16
N ILE A 228 -24.33 -6.59 -6.72
CA ILE A 228 -25.37 -5.71 -6.19
C ILE A 228 -26.75 -6.28 -6.52
N MET A 229 -27.76 -5.83 -5.78
CA MET A 229 -29.15 -6.12 -6.13
C MET A 229 -29.68 -5.11 -7.16
N ALA A 230 -30.25 -5.62 -8.25
CA ALA A 230 -30.98 -4.83 -9.22
C ALA A 230 -32.49 -4.91 -8.96
N SER A 231 -33.21 -3.84 -9.31
CA SER A 231 -34.67 -3.74 -9.10
C SER A 231 -35.48 -3.35 -10.35
N PRO A 232 -35.30 -4.01 -11.52
CA PRO A 232 -36.03 -3.64 -12.74
C PRO A 232 -37.53 -3.90 -12.61
N LYS A 233 -38.32 -3.23 -13.46
CA LYS A 233 -39.77 -3.41 -13.58
C LYS A 233 -40.11 -4.40 -14.67
N VAL A 234 -41.10 -5.26 -14.42
CA VAL A 234 -41.69 -6.12 -15.44
C VAL A 234 -42.51 -5.26 -16.42
N THR A 235 -42.20 -5.34 -17.70
CA THR A 235 -42.88 -4.62 -18.78
C THR A 235 -43.89 -5.50 -19.52
N SER A 236 -43.64 -6.82 -19.60
CA SER A 236 -44.62 -7.78 -20.10
C SER A 236 -44.44 -9.16 -19.45
N TYR A 237 -45.54 -9.90 -19.29
CA TYR A 237 -45.56 -11.28 -18.81
C TYR A 237 -46.45 -12.18 -19.67
N THR A 238 -45.95 -13.37 -20.00
CA THR A 238 -46.67 -14.42 -20.73
C THR A 238 -46.69 -15.72 -19.93
N ASP A 239 -47.89 -16.22 -19.59
CA ASP A 239 -48.05 -17.37 -18.68
C ASP A 239 -47.70 -18.71 -19.32
N SER A 240 -48.04 -18.92 -20.59
CA SER A 240 -47.80 -20.19 -21.29
C SER A 240 -46.32 -20.56 -21.37
N SER A 241 -45.44 -19.55 -21.41
CA SER A 241 -43.99 -19.70 -21.44
C SER A 241 -43.30 -19.29 -20.12
N LYS A 242 -44.07 -18.83 -19.12
CA LYS A 242 -43.57 -18.24 -17.87
C LYS A 242 -42.49 -17.18 -18.08
N THR A 243 -42.64 -16.36 -19.12
CA THR A 243 -41.63 -15.37 -19.52
C THR A 243 -41.98 -14.00 -18.95
N MET A 244 -41.03 -13.39 -18.24
CA MET A 244 -41.05 -11.98 -17.85
C MET A 244 -40.05 -11.20 -18.69
N VAL A 245 -40.51 -10.11 -19.30
CA VAL A 245 -39.65 -9.09 -19.91
C VAL A 245 -39.56 -7.93 -18.93
N THR A 246 -38.36 -7.43 -18.70
CA THR A 246 -38.07 -6.33 -17.78
C THR A 246 -37.50 -5.13 -18.53
N ASN A 247 -37.39 -4.00 -17.84
CA ASN A 247 -36.69 -2.81 -18.34
C ASN A 247 -35.21 -2.76 -17.92
N ASP A 248 -34.58 -3.88 -17.56
CA ASP A 248 -33.16 -3.93 -17.22
C ASP A 248 -32.28 -3.58 -18.45
N PRO A 249 -31.45 -2.51 -18.38
CA PRO A 249 -30.61 -2.10 -19.50
C PRO A 249 -29.27 -2.82 -19.58
N ASN A 250 -28.91 -3.69 -18.63
CA ASN A 250 -27.54 -4.19 -18.47
C ASN A 250 -27.11 -5.32 -19.42
N GLY A 251 -27.83 -5.55 -20.52
CA GLY A 251 -27.56 -6.64 -21.46
C GLY A 251 -26.21 -6.55 -22.18
N ALA A 252 -25.57 -5.37 -22.18
CA ALA A 252 -24.27 -5.17 -22.80
C ALA A 252 -23.08 -5.65 -21.93
N ASN A 253 -23.26 -5.79 -20.61
CA ASN A 253 -22.20 -6.21 -19.70
C ASN A 253 -22.60 -7.52 -19.00
N ALA A 254 -21.93 -8.61 -19.38
CA ALA A 254 -22.20 -9.95 -18.85
C ALA A 254 -22.10 -10.03 -17.32
N ALA A 255 -21.29 -9.17 -16.67
CA ALA A 255 -21.14 -9.15 -15.23
C ALA A 255 -22.41 -8.70 -14.47
N TYR A 256 -23.27 -7.92 -15.12
CA TYR A 256 -24.53 -7.40 -14.56
C TYR A 256 -25.78 -8.03 -15.18
N ALA A 257 -25.61 -8.73 -16.30
CA ALA A 257 -26.69 -9.30 -17.07
C ALA A 257 -27.40 -10.44 -16.31
N ILE A 258 -28.73 -10.43 -16.30
CA ILE A 258 -29.58 -11.51 -15.78
C ILE A 258 -29.18 -12.83 -16.44
N ALA A 259 -28.80 -13.80 -15.61
CA ALA A 259 -28.33 -15.11 -16.01
C ALA A 259 -29.14 -16.23 -15.34
N ALA A 260 -29.14 -17.41 -15.97
CA ALA A 260 -29.68 -18.61 -15.36
C ALA A 260 -28.99 -18.88 -14.01
N GLY A 261 -29.78 -19.21 -12.99
CA GLY A 261 -29.31 -19.42 -11.62
C GLY A 261 -29.31 -18.16 -10.75
N ASN A 262 -29.51 -16.95 -11.29
CA ASN A 262 -29.67 -15.76 -10.45
C ASN A 262 -30.93 -15.87 -9.57
N GLU A 263 -30.78 -15.48 -8.31
CA GLU A 263 -31.87 -15.48 -7.33
C GLU A 263 -32.69 -14.20 -7.41
N TYR A 264 -34.02 -14.32 -7.29
CA TYR A 264 -34.92 -13.17 -7.33
C TYR A 264 -36.22 -13.36 -6.53
N TYR A 265 -36.91 -12.25 -6.28
CA TYR A 265 -38.31 -12.22 -5.82
C TYR A 265 -39.07 -11.04 -6.43
N LEU A 266 -40.40 -11.06 -6.33
CA LEU A 266 -41.30 -10.07 -6.92
C LEU A 266 -42.06 -9.31 -5.84
N THR A 267 -42.20 -8.00 -5.98
CA THR A 267 -43.11 -7.18 -5.15
C THR A 267 -43.95 -6.21 -6.00
N GLY A 268 -44.91 -5.53 -5.36
CA GLY A 268 -45.69 -4.46 -5.97
C GLY A 268 -46.96 -4.91 -6.69
N VAL A 269 -47.45 -6.12 -6.42
CA VAL A 269 -48.71 -6.65 -6.94
C VAL A 269 -49.64 -6.99 -5.79
N LYS A 270 -50.72 -6.21 -5.60
CA LYS A 270 -51.72 -6.41 -4.52
C LYS A 270 -52.31 -7.83 -4.51
N GLY A 271 -52.43 -8.45 -5.69
CA GLY A 271 -52.98 -9.80 -5.82
C GLY A 271 -52.11 -10.91 -5.22
N GLU A 272 -50.86 -10.61 -4.86
CA GLU A 272 -49.97 -11.52 -4.11
C GLU A 272 -50.04 -11.27 -2.59
N MET A 273 -51.05 -10.52 -2.10
CA MET A 273 -51.35 -10.48 -0.68
C MET A 273 -52.07 -11.76 -0.27
N ASP A 274 -51.32 -12.77 0.16
CA ASP A 274 -51.88 -14.08 0.50
C ASP A 274 -51.24 -14.74 1.74
N SER A 275 -50.30 -14.05 2.41
CA SER A 275 -49.66 -14.52 3.64
C SER A 275 -49.82 -13.54 4.82
N PRO A 276 -50.05 -14.04 6.07
CA PRO A 276 -50.11 -13.21 7.27
C PRO A 276 -48.96 -12.20 7.42
N GLY A 277 -49.33 -10.93 7.58
CA GLY A 277 -48.41 -9.82 7.79
C GLY A 277 -48.03 -9.07 6.53
N GLU A 278 -48.31 -9.58 5.33
CA GLU A 278 -48.03 -8.85 4.10
C GLU A 278 -48.85 -7.56 3.99
N TRP A 279 -48.24 -6.54 3.39
CA TRP A 279 -48.90 -5.26 3.17
C TRP A 279 -48.77 -4.78 1.73
N PHE A 280 -49.69 -3.91 1.31
CA PHE A 280 -49.63 -3.24 0.02
C PHE A 280 -50.13 -1.80 0.18
N TYR A 281 -49.45 -0.83 -0.44
CA TYR A 281 -49.92 0.55 -0.45
C TYR A 281 -50.47 0.92 -1.83
N ASP A 282 -51.74 1.30 -1.87
CA ASP A 282 -52.38 1.80 -3.09
C ASP A 282 -52.32 3.33 -3.13
N THR A 283 -51.47 3.86 -4.00
CA THR A 283 -51.30 5.30 -4.22
C THR A 283 -52.56 5.97 -4.75
N THR A 284 -53.42 5.25 -5.47
CA THR A 284 -54.64 5.82 -6.09
C THR A 284 -55.70 6.11 -5.05
N THR A 285 -55.86 5.20 -4.07
CA THR A 285 -56.85 5.33 -3.00
C THR A 285 -56.27 5.85 -1.69
N SER A 286 -54.93 6.01 -1.61
CA SER A 286 -54.19 6.36 -0.39
C SER A 286 -54.52 5.43 0.78
N ARG A 287 -54.55 4.12 0.49
CA ARG A 287 -54.89 3.06 1.44
C ARG A 287 -53.72 2.14 1.67
N LEU A 288 -53.48 1.83 2.94
CA LEU A 288 -52.62 0.74 3.36
C LEU A 288 -53.48 -0.52 3.53
N TYR A 289 -53.16 -1.56 2.78
CA TYR A 289 -53.72 -2.90 2.91
C TYR A 289 -52.80 -3.78 3.76
N PHE A 290 -53.38 -4.68 4.54
CA PHE A 290 -52.67 -5.60 5.41
C PHE A 290 -53.38 -6.95 5.45
N TYR A 291 -52.64 -8.04 5.25
CA TYR A 291 -53.16 -9.41 5.30
C TYR A 291 -53.12 -9.94 6.74
N SER A 292 -54.28 -10.29 7.30
CA SER A 292 -54.42 -10.77 8.67
C SER A 292 -55.70 -11.61 8.82
N THR A 293 -55.67 -12.66 9.65
CA THR A 293 -56.83 -13.52 9.92
C THR A 293 -57.86 -12.89 10.87
N SER A 294 -57.55 -11.73 11.44
CA SER A 294 -58.43 -10.91 12.28
C SER A 294 -58.13 -9.44 12.04
N ALA A 295 -58.98 -8.55 12.56
CA ALA A 295 -58.73 -7.11 12.52
C ALA A 295 -57.30 -6.80 13.00
N PRO A 296 -56.46 -6.12 12.20
CA PRO A 296 -55.07 -5.89 12.56
C PRO A 296 -54.96 -5.03 13.82
N ALA A 297 -54.05 -5.43 14.70
CA ALA A 297 -53.68 -4.71 15.92
C ALA A 297 -52.18 -4.43 15.94
N ASN A 298 -51.78 -3.35 16.63
CA ASN A 298 -50.39 -2.92 16.80
C ASN A 298 -49.62 -2.78 15.47
N VAL A 299 -50.33 -2.37 14.41
CA VAL A 299 -49.71 -2.05 13.12
C VAL A 299 -49.27 -0.60 13.15
N GLU A 300 -48.03 -0.34 12.75
CA GLU A 300 -47.49 1.00 12.58
C GLU A 300 -46.88 1.14 11.19
N ALA A 301 -47.00 2.31 10.58
CA ALA A 301 -46.39 2.60 9.29
C ALA A 301 -45.41 3.77 9.44
N LYS A 302 -44.26 3.72 8.74
CA LYS A 302 -43.31 4.82 8.68
C LYS A 302 -43.95 6.02 7.98
N GLN A 303 -43.83 7.19 8.61
CA GLN A 303 -44.42 8.45 8.19
C GLN A 303 -43.39 9.58 8.09
N ARG A 304 -42.18 9.38 8.65
CA ARG A 304 -41.07 10.34 8.61
C ARG A 304 -39.74 9.60 8.65
N SER A 305 -38.73 10.16 8.00
CA SER A 305 -37.37 9.61 7.99
C SER A 305 -36.53 10.07 9.17
N TYR A 306 -36.85 11.22 9.78
CA TYR A 306 -35.97 11.88 10.74
C TYR A 306 -36.63 12.08 12.10
N GLY A 307 -35.92 11.70 13.16
CA GLY A 307 -36.26 12.01 14.55
C GLY A 307 -35.68 13.34 15.01
N PHE A 308 -34.46 13.66 14.57
CA PHE A 308 -33.82 14.97 14.77
C PHE A 308 -33.31 15.51 13.44
N ASP A 309 -33.45 16.82 13.25
CA ASP A 309 -32.87 17.58 12.15
C ASP A 309 -31.89 18.61 12.72
N LEU A 310 -30.61 18.32 12.50
CA LEU A 310 -29.44 19.05 13.00
C LEU A 310 -28.73 19.83 11.89
N ARG A 311 -29.31 19.97 10.70
CA ARG A 311 -28.66 20.65 9.58
C ARG A 311 -28.18 22.05 9.96
N GLY A 312 -26.89 22.31 9.71
CA GLY A 312 -26.19 23.55 10.08
C GLY A 312 -25.99 23.77 11.58
N ARG A 313 -26.10 22.74 12.43
CA ARG A 313 -25.98 22.84 13.90
C ARG A 313 -24.70 22.21 14.42
N SER A 314 -24.30 22.57 15.63
CA SER A 314 -23.07 22.06 16.23
C SER A 314 -23.18 22.00 17.74
N TYR A 315 -22.38 21.12 18.36
CA TYR A 315 -22.32 20.94 19.81
C TYR A 315 -23.67 20.56 20.43
N ILE A 316 -24.35 19.62 19.79
CA ILE A 316 -25.58 18.95 20.20
C ILE A 316 -25.22 17.53 20.65
N ASN A 317 -25.64 17.20 21.87
CA ASN A 317 -25.44 15.88 22.46
C ASN A 317 -26.77 15.14 22.51
N LEU A 318 -26.82 13.94 21.92
CA LEU A 318 -27.94 13.00 22.03
C LEU A 318 -27.46 11.81 22.85
N VAL A 319 -28.09 11.56 24.00
CA VAL A 319 -27.59 10.62 25.02
C VAL A 319 -28.67 9.65 25.48
N ASN A 320 -28.40 8.34 25.37
CA ASN A 320 -29.28 7.27 25.85
C ASN A 320 -30.71 7.34 25.25
N LEU A 321 -30.84 7.62 23.96
CA LEU A 321 -32.12 7.72 23.27
C LEU A 321 -32.31 6.55 22.30
N ASP A 322 -33.56 6.07 22.20
CA ASP A 322 -33.95 5.05 21.24
C ASP A 322 -34.52 5.71 19.98
N PHE A 323 -34.15 5.21 18.80
CA PHE A 323 -34.69 5.61 17.51
C PHE A 323 -35.32 4.39 16.82
N PHE A 324 -36.57 4.54 16.39
CA PHE A 324 -37.29 3.48 15.70
C PHE A 324 -37.84 3.97 14.36
N ALA A 325 -37.45 3.31 13.28
CA ALA A 325 -37.86 3.62 11.92
C ALA A 325 -37.55 5.08 11.50
N CYS A 326 -36.54 5.72 12.08
CA CYS A 326 -36.04 7.03 11.68
C CYS A 326 -34.55 7.17 12.04
N THR A 327 -33.93 8.24 11.54
CA THR A 327 -32.54 8.58 11.81
C THR A 327 -32.39 10.06 12.20
N ILE A 328 -31.14 10.52 12.33
CA ILE A 328 -30.75 11.90 12.57
C ILE A 328 -30.26 12.50 11.25
N GLU A 329 -30.79 13.66 10.86
CA GLU A 329 -30.36 14.40 9.69
C GLU A 329 -29.31 15.44 10.08
N SER A 330 -28.18 15.46 9.36
CA SER A 330 -27.10 16.44 9.48
C SER A 330 -26.57 16.76 8.08
N ASP A 331 -25.82 17.86 7.95
CA ASP A 331 -25.20 18.27 6.69
C ASP A 331 -23.75 18.74 6.91
N SER A 332 -23.08 19.19 5.84
CA SER A 332 -21.70 19.68 5.91
C SER A 332 -21.52 20.95 6.75
N GLY A 333 -22.60 21.65 7.10
CA GLY A 333 -22.58 22.75 8.06
C GLY A 333 -22.66 22.27 9.51
N SER A 334 -22.88 20.98 9.73
CA SER A 334 -23.05 20.37 11.04
C SER A 334 -21.73 19.81 11.56
N THR A 335 -21.34 20.12 12.81
CA THR A 335 -20.03 19.73 13.34
C THR A 335 -20.03 19.48 14.84
N ASN A 336 -19.11 18.66 15.33
CA ASN A 336 -18.87 18.45 16.76
C ASN A 336 -20.09 17.93 17.55
N GLU A 337 -20.89 17.06 16.92
CA GLU A 337 -22.01 16.41 17.58
C GLU A 337 -21.55 15.20 18.41
N THR A 338 -22.27 14.88 19.48
CA THR A 338 -22.01 13.67 20.28
C THR A 338 -23.25 12.80 20.34
N PHE A 339 -23.11 11.57 19.82
CA PHE A 339 -24.12 10.52 19.88
C PHE A 339 -23.60 9.43 20.80
N ASN A 340 -24.22 9.27 21.97
CA ASN A 340 -23.70 8.39 23.03
C ASN A 340 -24.80 7.53 23.64
N GLY A 341 -24.64 6.21 23.63
CA GLY A 341 -25.62 5.31 24.22
C GLY A 341 -26.91 5.19 23.41
N LEU A 342 -26.89 5.46 22.10
CA LEU A 342 -28.08 5.39 21.27
C LEU A 342 -28.43 3.94 20.93
N SER A 343 -29.72 3.64 20.84
CA SER A 343 -30.23 2.42 20.21
C SER A 343 -31.04 2.81 18.99
N MET A 344 -30.61 2.45 17.78
CA MET A 344 -31.26 2.87 16.54
C MET A 344 -31.62 1.66 15.68
N GLN A 345 -32.87 1.58 15.26
CA GLN A 345 -33.39 0.47 14.48
C GLN A 345 -34.18 0.97 13.25
N PHE A 346 -33.99 0.33 12.09
CA PHE A 346 -34.68 0.67 10.84
C PHE A 346 -34.41 2.10 10.35
N LEU A 347 -33.13 2.50 10.35
CA LEU A 347 -32.67 3.87 10.10
C LEU A 347 -33.00 4.32 8.65
N GLY A 348 -32.13 3.93 7.71
CA GLY A 348 -32.25 4.18 6.28
C GLY A 348 -33.03 3.06 5.60
N HIS A 349 -34.06 3.42 4.81
CA HIS A 349 -34.86 2.43 4.10
C HIS A 349 -35.26 2.89 2.70
N GLY A 350 -35.08 1.97 1.75
CA GLY A 350 -35.76 1.92 0.48
C GLY A 350 -36.15 0.47 0.16
N ALA A 351 -37.34 0.26 -0.39
CA ALA A 351 -37.78 -1.05 -0.88
C ALA A 351 -36.94 -1.52 -2.08
N THR A 352 -36.47 -0.57 -2.90
CA THR A 352 -35.37 -0.72 -3.87
C THR A 352 -34.20 0.19 -3.45
N ASN A 353 -33.12 0.24 -4.24
CA ASN A 353 -31.93 1.06 -3.97
C ASN A 353 -32.29 2.44 -3.34
N SER A 354 -31.91 2.61 -2.07
CA SER A 354 -32.31 3.74 -1.23
C SER A 354 -31.43 4.96 -1.45
N SER A 355 -32.05 6.14 -1.52
CA SER A 355 -31.34 7.42 -1.45
C SER A 355 -31.08 7.90 -0.01
N ILE A 356 -31.63 7.22 1.00
CA ILE A 356 -31.51 7.59 2.42
C ILE A 356 -30.53 6.64 3.11
N PHE A 357 -29.42 7.18 3.62
CA PHE A 357 -28.43 6.47 4.43
C PHE A 357 -28.95 6.20 5.85
N GLY A 358 -28.30 5.27 6.56
CA GLY A 358 -28.53 5.04 7.98
C GLY A 358 -28.31 6.31 8.80
N LEU A 359 -27.05 6.65 9.12
CA LEU A 359 -26.66 7.86 9.84
C LEU A 359 -25.40 8.46 9.18
N THR A 360 -25.47 9.73 8.80
CA THR A 360 -24.31 10.44 8.22
C THR A 360 -23.55 11.20 9.31
N LEU A 361 -22.25 10.95 9.43
CA LEU A 361 -21.38 11.61 10.39
C LEU A 361 -20.54 12.69 9.69
N TYR A 362 -20.56 13.90 10.24
CA TYR A 362 -19.81 15.06 9.76
C TYR A 362 -18.71 15.47 10.74
N SER A 363 -17.97 16.53 10.41
CA SER A 363 -16.67 16.80 11.03
C SER A 363 -16.72 16.97 12.55
N GLY A 364 -15.78 16.34 13.26
CA GLY A 364 -15.68 16.39 14.73
C GLY A 364 -16.72 15.57 15.48
N THR A 365 -17.61 14.85 14.78
CA THR A 365 -18.67 14.07 15.41
C THR A 365 -18.12 12.83 16.12
N THR A 366 -18.64 12.54 17.32
CA THR A 366 -18.34 11.31 18.06
C THR A 366 -19.60 10.45 18.18
N LEU A 367 -19.57 9.24 17.60
CA LEU A 367 -20.54 8.18 17.82
C LEU A 367 -19.94 7.13 18.75
N ARG A 368 -20.60 6.87 19.88
CA ARG A 368 -20.08 5.91 20.85
C ARG A 368 -21.10 5.16 21.68
N ASN A 369 -20.69 4.01 22.21
CA ASN A 369 -21.49 3.19 23.12
C ASN A 369 -22.90 2.89 22.58
N SER A 370 -23.07 2.87 21.26
CA SER A 370 -24.38 2.83 20.61
C SER A 370 -24.58 1.53 19.84
N GLU A 371 -25.83 1.11 19.72
CA GLU A 371 -26.28 -0.02 18.91
C GLU A 371 -27.07 0.53 17.71
N LEU A 372 -26.63 0.22 16.50
CA LEU A 372 -27.35 0.59 15.28
C LEU A 372 -27.58 -0.67 14.45
N ALA A 373 -28.81 -0.85 14.01
CA ALA A 373 -29.18 -2.04 13.25
C ALA A 373 -30.32 -1.81 12.28
N TRP A 374 -30.41 -2.71 11.31
CA TRP A 374 -31.44 -2.76 10.27
C TRP A 374 -31.49 -1.53 9.40
N ASP A 375 -30.91 -1.63 8.20
CA ASP A 375 -31.05 -0.62 7.16
C ASP A 375 -30.93 -1.26 5.76
N SER A 376 -31.47 -0.59 4.74
CA SER A 376 -31.50 -1.14 3.39
C SER A 376 -30.16 -1.10 2.67
N ARG A 377 -29.25 -0.16 2.99
CA ARG A 377 -28.08 0.22 2.19
C ARG A 377 -26.75 0.14 2.97
N GLY A 378 -26.59 0.95 4.03
CA GLY A 378 -25.47 1.00 4.96
C GLY A 378 -25.82 1.83 6.21
N LEU A 379 -25.37 1.40 7.40
CA LEU A 379 -25.70 2.03 8.68
C LEU A 379 -25.03 3.39 8.88
N ILE A 380 -23.76 3.55 8.48
CA ILE A 380 -23.00 4.79 8.66
C ILE A 380 -22.43 5.28 7.34
N GLN A 381 -22.64 6.57 7.06
CA GLN A 381 -21.95 7.32 6.01
C GLN A 381 -20.96 8.32 6.64
N LEU A 382 -19.69 8.21 6.30
CA LEU A 382 -18.65 9.18 6.67
C LEU A 382 -18.61 10.31 5.64
N ALA A 383 -18.75 11.56 6.09
CA ALA A 383 -18.84 12.75 5.22
C ALA A 383 -18.05 13.96 5.74
N GLY A 384 -17.12 13.78 6.68
CA GLY A 384 -16.35 14.86 7.30
C GLY A 384 -15.01 14.37 7.85
N ASN A 385 -14.29 15.26 8.53
CA ASN A 385 -12.98 14.96 9.14
C ASN A 385 -13.10 14.77 10.65
N ASP A 386 -12.12 14.16 11.31
CA ASP A 386 -12.08 14.11 12.79
C ASP A 386 -13.26 13.39 13.43
N ILE A 387 -13.81 12.39 12.74
CA ILE A 387 -14.92 11.58 13.24
C ILE A 387 -14.37 10.46 14.14
N LYS A 388 -15.09 10.18 15.23
CA LYS A 388 -14.77 9.07 16.15
C LYS A 388 -15.95 8.11 16.23
N ILE A 389 -15.69 6.83 15.98
CA ILE A 389 -16.63 5.73 16.09
C ILE A 389 -16.06 4.74 17.11
N ILE A 390 -16.56 4.79 18.36
CA ILE A 390 -15.93 4.10 19.50
C ILE A 390 -16.93 3.23 20.25
N ASN A 391 -16.60 1.96 20.48
CA ASN A 391 -17.37 1.08 21.37
C ASN A 391 -18.83 0.90 20.95
N ASN A 392 -19.09 0.73 19.65
CA ASN A 392 -20.45 0.55 19.10
C ASN A 392 -20.70 -0.89 18.64
N TYR A 393 -21.98 -1.27 18.60
CA TYR A 393 -22.43 -2.52 18.00
C TYR A 393 -23.23 -2.22 16.73
N PHE A 394 -22.71 -2.64 15.58
CA PHE A 394 -23.34 -2.47 14.28
C PHE A 394 -23.77 -3.83 13.76
N HIS A 395 -25.05 -3.99 13.40
CA HIS A 395 -25.49 -5.26 12.84
C HIS A 395 -26.69 -5.22 11.91
N ASP A 396 -26.82 -6.27 11.09
CA ASP A 396 -27.95 -6.54 10.21
C ASP A 396 -28.20 -5.40 9.20
N SER A 397 -27.18 -5.08 8.40
CA SER A 397 -27.19 -3.97 7.43
C SER A 397 -27.25 -4.46 5.98
N GLY A 398 -27.81 -3.65 5.10
CA GLY A 398 -27.72 -3.85 3.65
C GLY A 398 -28.62 -4.97 3.10
N TYR A 399 -29.88 -5.05 3.55
CA TYR A 399 -30.84 -6.04 3.01
C TYR A 399 -31.34 -5.75 1.58
N VAL A 400 -31.02 -4.57 1.04
CA VAL A 400 -31.08 -4.25 -0.39
C VAL A 400 -29.66 -3.86 -0.82
N PRO A 401 -28.75 -4.83 -0.98
CA PRO A 401 -27.31 -4.55 -1.04
C PRO A 401 -26.93 -3.74 -2.28
N THR A 402 -26.18 -2.68 -2.04
CA THR A 402 -25.58 -1.80 -3.07
C THR A 402 -24.05 -1.96 -3.07
N TRP A 403 -23.33 -0.95 -3.56
CA TRP A 403 -21.88 -0.84 -3.42
C TRP A 403 -21.42 -0.42 -2.02
N ASP A 404 -22.35 -0.09 -1.13
CA ASP A 404 -22.02 0.45 0.18
C ASP A 404 -21.83 -0.66 1.21
N ALA A 405 -20.78 -0.51 2.01
CA ALA A 405 -20.57 -1.30 3.22
C ALA A 405 -21.49 -0.81 4.34
N MET A 406 -21.58 -1.59 5.43
CA MET A 406 -22.31 -1.20 6.64
C MET A 406 -21.79 0.13 7.21
N VAL A 407 -20.47 0.33 7.23
CA VAL A 407 -19.84 1.62 7.50
C VAL A 407 -18.98 2.01 6.32
N ASN A 408 -19.34 3.10 5.62
CA ASN A 408 -18.66 3.51 4.39
C ASN A 408 -18.51 5.03 4.31
N GLY A 409 -17.60 5.51 3.45
CA GLY A 409 -17.49 6.92 3.08
C GLY A 409 -16.07 7.40 2.92
N GLY A 410 -15.77 8.55 3.50
CA GLY A 410 -14.43 9.11 3.46
C GLY A 410 -14.27 10.29 4.41
N GLY A 411 -13.23 11.08 4.17
CA GLY A 411 -12.79 12.15 5.05
C GLY A 411 -11.34 11.98 5.45
N ASN A 412 -10.90 12.72 6.46
CA ASN A 412 -9.55 12.63 7.01
C ASN A 412 -9.59 12.44 8.53
N ARG A 413 -8.59 11.74 9.07
CA ARG A 413 -8.40 11.59 10.53
C ARG A 413 -9.59 10.93 11.24
N ILE A 414 -10.08 9.83 10.66
CA ILE A 414 -11.19 9.06 11.23
C ILE A 414 -10.64 8.02 12.21
N LEU A 415 -11.23 7.91 13.40
CA LEU A 415 -10.91 6.86 14.38
C LEU A 415 -12.08 5.88 14.48
N VAL A 416 -11.85 4.62 14.14
CA VAL A 416 -12.82 3.53 14.29
C VAL A 416 -12.23 2.51 15.26
N SER A 417 -12.72 2.49 16.50
CA SER A 417 -12.08 1.74 17.57
C SER A 417 -13.02 0.96 18.49
N HIS A 418 -12.67 -0.28 18.85
CA HIS A 418 -13.42 -1.12 19.81
C HIS A 418 -14.88 -1.36 19.39
N ASN A 419 -15.20 -1.46 18.09
CA ASN A 419 -16.55 -1.72 17.64
C ASN A 419 -16.74 -3.19 17.25
N THR A 420 -17.97 -3.67 17.33
CA THR A 420 -18.38 -4.99 16.84
C THR A 420 -19.29 -4.82 15.63
N PHE A 421 -18.97 -5.49 14.53
CA PHE A 421 -19.71 -5.49 13.28
C PHE A 421 -20.19 -6.91 12.97
N ARG A 422 -21.49 -7.09 12.71
CA ARG A 422 -22.10 -8.39 12.45
C ARG A 422 -23.14 -8.33 11.35
N ASN A 423 -23.11 -9.30 10.44
CA ASN A 423 -24.19 -9.52 9.49
C ASN A 423 -24.40 -8.29 8.58
N SER A 424 -23.63 -8.23 7.51
CA SER A 424 -23.86 -7.29 6.39
C SER A 424 -24.21 -8.03 5.09
N GLY A 425 -25.10 -7.42 4.29
CA GLY A 425 -25.42 -7.90 2.95
C GLY A 425 -24.21 -7.78 2.00
N ARG A 426 -23.41 -6.72 2.19
CA ARG A 426 -22.13 -6.39 1.52
C ARG A 426 -20.97 -6.47 2.53
N ALA A 427 -19.99 -5.58 2.49
CA ALA A 427 -18.88 -5.54 3.44
C ALA A 427 -19.31 -4.93 4.78
N GLU A 428 -18.62 -5.28 5.88
CA GLU A 428 -18.83 -4.63 7.17
C GLU A 428 -18.24 -3.21 7.16
N MET A 429 -17.03 -3.08 6.59
CA MET A 429 -16.35 -1.79 6.50
C MET A 429 -15.85 -1.52 5.09
N GLY A 430 -16.22 -0.33 4.61
CA GLY A 430 -15.81 0.24 3.34
C GLY A 430 -14.61 1.16 3.51
N ASN A 431 -14.59 2.25 2.74
CA ASN A 431 -13.50 3.24 2.82
C ASN A 431 -13.60 4.09 4.11
N PRO A 432 -12.59 4.05 5.02
CA PRO A 432 -12.53 4.89 6.21
C PRO A 432 -12.10 6.33 5.93
N GLY A 433 -11.69 6.65 4.70
CA GLY A 433 -11.02 7.90 4.36
C GLY A 433 -9.50 7.84 4.58
N ARG A 434 -8.88 9.02 4.50
CA ARG A 434 -7.42 9.19 4.54
C ARG A 434 -6.91 9.41 5.95
N SER A 435 -5.70 8.93 6.22
CA SER A 435 -5.07 9.03 7.53
C SER A 435 -6.03 8.57 8.64
N ALA A 436 -6.79 7.51 8.41
CA ALA A 436 -7.68 6.94 9.41
C ALA A 436 -6.90 5.95 10.30
N ILE A 437 -7.48 5.64 11.47
CA ILE A 437 -7.02 4.57 12.36
C ILE A 437 -8.22 3.66 12.61
N VAL A 438 -8.11 2.41 12.15
CA VAL A 438 -9.09 1.33 12.36
C VAL A 438 -8.45 0.29 13.27
N GLU A 439 -8.87 0.23 14.53
CA GLU A 439 -8.24 -0.65 15.52
C GLU A 439 -9.16 -1.30 16.56
N TYR A 440 -8.79 -2.49 17.03
CA TYR A 440 -9.54 -3.22 18.05
C TYR A 440 -11.00 -3.53 17.67
N ASN A 441 -11.31 -3.60 16.37
CA ASN A 441 -12.65 -3.94 15.91
C ASN A 441 -12.80 -5.43 15.66
N ASP A 442 -14.01 -5.93 15.93
CA ASP A 442 -14.43 -7.30 15.68
C ASP A 442 -15.40 -7.31 14.49
N MET A 443 -15.04 -7.91 13.35
CA MET A 443 -15.86 -7.91 12.14
C MET A 443 -16.11 -9.32 11.62
N ALA A 444 -17.38 -9.71 11.51
CA ALA A 444 -17.75 -11.06 11.10
C ALA A 444 -19.11 -11.17 10.41
N ASN A 445 -19.30 -12.26 9.67
CA ASN A 445 -20.52 -12.58 8.91
C ASN A 445 -20.87 -11.56 7.82
N ALA A 446 -19.86 -11.08 7.10
CA ALA A 446 -20.01 -10.17 5.97
C ALA A 446 -20.52 -10.88 4.71
N MET A 447 -20.89 -10.08 3.71
CA MET A 447 -21.16 -10.48 2.33
C MET A 447 -22.25 -11.56 2.24
N LYS A 448 -23.30 -11.46 3.06
CA LYS A 448 -24.36 -12.49 3.11
C LYS A 448 -25.24 -12.56 1.86
N LEU A 449 -25.26 -11.51 1.05
CA LEU A 449 -26.09 -11.43 -0.15
C LEU A 449 -25.29 -11.24 -1.44
N THR A 450 -24.12 -10.61 -1.36
CA THR A 450 -23.30 -10.25 -2.52
C THR A 450 -22.02 -11.07 -2.62
N THR A 451 -21.40 -11.05 -3.79
CA THR A 451 -20.03 -11.58 -4.03
C THR A 451 -19.05 -10.44 -4.34
N ASP A 452 -17.77 -10.77 -4.55
CA ASP A 452 -16.71 -9.83 -4.98
C ASP A 452 -16.54 -8.65 -4.01
N GLY A 453 -16.01 -9.00 -2.84
CA GLY A 453 -15.82 -8.11 -1.72
C GLY A 453 -15.28 -8.88 -0.52
N GLY A 454 -14.85 -8.14 0.49
CA GLY A 454 -14.35 -8.71 1.74
C GLY A 454 -15.12 -8.24 2.95
N ILE A 455 -14.72 -8.76 4.13
CA ILE A 455 -15.18 -8.21 5.42
C ILE A 455 -14.80 -6.73 5.51
N PHE A 456 -13.57 -6.42 5.10
CA PHE A 456 -13.10 -5.07 4.81
C PHE A 456 -12.86 -4.94 3.30
N TYR A 457 -13.43 -3.91 2.67
CA TYR A 457 -13.35 -3.69 1.22
C TYR A 457 -13.13 -2.22 0.88
N THR A 458 -12.18 -1.92 -0.01
CA THR A 458 -11.92 -0.52 -0.46
C THR A 458 -11.16 -0.44 -1.78
N PHE A 459 -11.20 0.74 -2.42
CA PHE A 459 -10.45 1.09 -3.63
C PHE A 459 -10.12 2.60 -3.61
N SER A 460 -9.00 3.00 -3.02
CA SER A 460 -8.55 4.41 -3.03
C SER A 460 -7.16 4.61 -2.42
N GLU A 461 -6.58 5.81 -2.64
CA GLU A 461 -5.48 6.33 -1.84
C GLU A 461 -5.88 6.48 -0.36
N ALA A 462 -5.13 5.83 0.53
CA ALA A 462 -5.37 5.82 1.97
C ALA A 462 -4.71 6.98 2.73
N GLY A 463 -3.77 7.71 2.13
CA GLY A 463 -3.06 8.80 2.83
C GLY A 463 -2.46 8.36 4.17
N ASN A 464 -1.81 7.20 4.21
CA ASN A 464 -1.27 6.55 5.41
C ASN A 464 -2.33 6.13 6.45
N THR A 465 -3.52 5.69 6.00
CA THR A 465 -4.50 5.03 6.87
C THR A 465 -3.91 3.75 7.47
N ILE A 466 -4.14 3.56 8.78
CA ILE A 466 -3.67 2.41 9.55
C ILE A 466 -4.85 1.50 9.89
N VAL A 467 -4.74 0.22 9.53
CA VAL A 467 -5.64 -0.84 9.96
C VAL A 467 -4.85 -1.84 10.81
N ARG A 468 -5.14 -1.90 12.11
CA ARG A 468 -4.37 -2.73 13.06
C ARG A 468 -5.16 -3.33 14.19
N TYR A 469 -4.72 -4.47 14.74
CA TYR A 469 -5.35 -5.08 15.91
C TYR A 469 -6.85 -5.36 15.72
N ASN A 470 -7.27 -5.71 14.50
CA ASN A 470 -8.66 -6.09 14.21
C ASN A 470 -8.78 -7.60 13.98
N LEU A 471 -9.99 -8.10 14.20
CA LEU A 471 -10.39 -9.47 13.89
C LEU A 471 -11.35 -9.45 12.69
N PHE A 472 -11.00 -10.18 11.64
CA PHE A 472 -11.83 -10.36 10.43
C PHE A 472 -12.15 -11.83 10.26
N HIS A 473 -13.41 -12.26 10.48
CA HIS A 473 -13.69 -13.69 10.51
C HIS A 473 -15.07 -14.17 10.11
N ASP A 474 -15.17 -15.49 9.96
CA ASP A 474 -16.42 -16.26 9.86
C ASP A 474 -17.39 -15.66 8.83
N SER A 475 -16.89 -15.41 7.63
CA SER A 475 -17.67 -14.82 6.54
C SER A 475 -17.66 -15.75 5.34
N THR A 476 -18.69 -16.58 5.24
CA THR A 476 -18.76 -17.68 4.25
C THR A 476 -19.30 -17.26 2.88
N GLY A 477 -19.88 -16.06 2.78
CA GLY A 477 -20.54 -15.60 1.56
C GLY A 477 -21.88 -16.28 1.24
N PRO A 478 -22.52 -15.87 0.13
CA PRO A 478 -23.78 -16.44 -0.30
C PRO A 478 -23.55 -17.81 -0.94
N LEU A 479 -24.34 -18.82 -0.54
CA LEU A 479 -24.29 -20.14 -1.16
C LEU A 479 -24.83 -20.09 -2.60
N GLY A 480 -24.09 -20.65 -3.56
CA GLY A 480 -24.59 -20.92 -4.92
C GLY A 480 -24.50 -19.77 -5.92
N HIS A 481 -23.90 -18.63 -5.57
CA HIS A 481 -23.59 -17.57 -6.53
C HIS A 481 -22.36 -17.93 -7.37
N SER A 482 -22.30 -17.46 -8.61
CA SER A 482 -21.19 -17.70 -9.54
C SER A 482 -20.05 -16.67 -9.43
N GLY A 483 -20.20 -15.66 -8.56
CA GLY A 483 -19.20 -14.63 -8.32
C GLY A 483 -18.04 -15.10 -7.43
N ALA A 484 -17.05 -14.23 -7.25
CA ALA A 484 -15.87 -14.49 -6.43
C ALA A 484 -16.26 -14.82 -4.97
N PRO A 485 -15.49 -15.68 -4.28
CA PRO A 485 -15.69 -15.95 -2.87
C PRO A 485 -15.57 -14.68 -2.01
N VAL A 486 -15.88 -14.81 -0.72
CA VAL A 486 -15.70 -13.72 0.23
C VAL A 486 -14.28 -13.70 0.73
N GLU A 487 -13.73 -12.49 0.71
CA GLU A 487 -12.36 -12.21 1.14
C GLU A 487 -12.32 -11.72 2.59
N GLY A 488 -11.16 -11.85 3.24
CA GLY A 488 -10.95 -11.27 4.56
C GLY A 488 -10.75 -9.76 4.50
N PHE A 489 -9.54 -9.38 4.09
CA PHE A 489 -9.13 -7.99 3.91
C PHE A 489 -8.85 -7.72 2.43
N TYR A 490 -9.71 -6.95 1.77
CA TYR A 490 -9.65 -6.74 0.33
C TYR A 490 -9.37 -5.27 -0.01
N LEU A 491 -8.13 -4.99 -0.42
CA LEU A 491 -7.78 -3.77 -1.14
C LEU A 491 -7.91 -4.07 -2.64
N ASP A 492 -8.96 -3.54 -3.26
CA ASP A 492 -9.19 -3.71 -4.67
C ASP A 492 -8.20 -2.89 -5.52
N SER A 493 -8.58 -2.51 -6.73
CA SER A 493 -7.66 -1.87 -7.66
C SER A 493 -7.37 -0.42 -7.24
N GLN A 494 -6.20 0.11 -7.64
CA GLN A 494 -5.86 1.53 -7.50
C GLN A 494 -5.70 2.00 -6.04
N ASN A 495 -5.19 1.13 -5.18
CA ASN A 495 -4.90 1.44 -3.79
C ASN A 495 -3.48 2.01 -3.62
N SER A 496 -3.31 2.88 -2.64
CA SER A 496 -1.98 3.33 -2.26
C SER A 496 -1.88 3.85 -0.83
N SER A 497 -0.67 3.76 -0.27
CA SER A 497 -0.33 4.29 1.06
C SER A 497 -1.17 3.70 2.20
N TRP A 498 -1.53 2.41 2.12
CA TRP A 498 -2.15 1.67 3.23
C TRP A 498 -1.09 1.16 4.20
N ILE A 499 -1.42 1.14 5.50
CA ILE A 499 -0.59 0.50 6.53
C ILE A 499 -1.46 -0.52 7.26
N VAL A 500 -1.18 -1.81 7.07
CA VAL A 500 -2.01 -2.90 7.55
C VAL A 500 -1.15 -3.82 8.40
N HIS A 501 -1.35 -3.80 9.73
CA HIS A 501 -0.53 -4.62 10.61
C HIS A 501 -1.23 -5.23 11.81
N HIS A 502 -0.76 -6.39 12.26
CA HIS A 502 -1.29 -7.05 13.46
C HIS A 502 -2.81 -7.31 13.41
N ASN A 503 -3.36 -7.58 12.23
CA ASN A 503 -4.74 -8.05 12.10
C ASN A 503 -4.77 -9.58 12.04
N ILE A 504 -5.87 -10.18 12.49
CA ILE A 504 -6.08 -11.63 12.41
C ILE A 504 -7.29 -11.89 11.51
N VAL A 505 -7.06 -12.69 10.47
CA VAL A 505 -8.08 -13.10 9.50
C VAL A 505 -8.28 -14.62 9.56
N TRP A 506 -9.53 -15.09 9.68
CA TRP A 506 -9.79 -16.54 9.59
C TRP A 506 -11.19 -16.94 9.13
N ASN A 507 -11.32 -18.19 8.68
CA ASN A 507 -12.60 -18.78 8.26
C ASN A 507 -13.30 -17.96 7.16
N VAL A 508 -12.53 -17.59 6.13
CA VAL A 508 -13.06 -17.00 4.89
C VAL A 508 -12.80 -17.92 3.71
N PRO A 509 -13.76 -18.10 2.78
CA PRO A 509 -13.66 -19.07 1.69
C PRO A 509 -12.70 -18.66 0.57
N GLY A 510 -12.35 -17.37 0.46
CA GLY A 510 -11.40 -16.85 -0.52
C GLY A 510 -9.97 -16.67 0.02
N TRP A 511 -9.32 -15.62 -0.44
CA TRP A 511 -8.07 -15.09 0.07
C TRP A 511 -8.28 -14.41 1.44
N GLY A 512 -7.40 -14.71 2.39
CA GLY A 512 -7.40 -14.01 3.67
C GLY A 512 -7.06 -12.53 3.50
N MET A 513 -6.11 -12.22 2.62
CA MET A 513 -5.78 -10.87 2.21
C MET A 513 -5.67 -10.81 0.69
N GLN A 514 -6.38 -9.87 0.09
CA GLN A 514 -6.39 -9.66 -1.34
C GLN A 514 -5.96 -8.23 -1.68
N PHE A 515 -4.98 -8.16 -2.56
CA PHE A 515 -4.39 -6.92 -3.04
C PHE A 515 -4.45 -6.94 -4.57
N ASN A 516 -5.31 -6.09 -5.14
CA ASN A 516 -5.51 -6.03 -6.58
C ASN A 516 -4.80 -4.82 -7.20
N THR A 517 -4.50 -4.92 -8.50
CA THR A 517 -3.62 -3.97 -9.22
C THR A 517 -4.36 -2.73 -9.73
N ARG A 518 -3.74 -1.55 -9.82
CA ARG A 518 -2.37 -1.20 -9.39
C ARG A 518 -2.31 -0.82 -7.93
N GLN A 519 -1.23 -1.20 -7.27
CA GLN A 519 -0.93 -0.82 -5.89
C GLN A 519 0.39 -0.05 -5.77
N ASN A 520 0.46 0.90 -4.85
CA ASN A 520 1.71 1.59 -4.55
C ASN A 520 1.81 1.89 -3.05
N PHE A 521 2.97 1.67 -2.45
CA PHE A 521 3.26 2.11 -1.07
C PHE A 521 2.38 1.46 0.01
N ASP A 522 1.92 0.24 -0.22
CA ASP A 522 1.13 -0.49 0.77
C ASP A 522 2.05 -1.30 1.70
N MET A 523 1.86 -1.14 3.01
CA MET A 523 2.75 -1.63 4.07
C MET A 523 2.03 -2.70 4.86
N ILE A 524 2.33 -3.98 4.59
CA ILE A 524 1.59 -5.13 5.10
C ILE A 524 2.48 -5.92 6.06
N PHE A 525 2.28 -5.72 7.36
CA PHE A 525 3.20 -6.22 8.38
C PHE A 525 2.54 -7.07 9.46
N ASN A 526 3.17 -8.15 9.92
CA ASN A 526 2.74 -8.82 11.15
C ASN A 526 1.24 -9.22 11.18
N ASN A 527 0.61 -9.53 10.04
CA ASN A 527 -0.77 -10.04 10.01
C ASN A 527 -0.77 -11.56 10.18
N THR A 528 -1.90 -12.12 10.63
CA THR A 528 -2.07 -13.57 10.77
C THR A 528 -3.31 -14.04 10.04
N VAL A 529 -3.12 -14.89 9.04
CA VAL A 529 -4.17 -15.49 8.23
C VAL A 529 -4.20 -17.00 8.46
N ARG A 530 -5.37 -17.55 8.79
CA ARG A 530 -5.55 -18.99 9.00
C ARG A 530 -6.90 -19.51 8.52
N ASN A 531 -6.96 -20.77 8.11
CA ASN A 531 -8.18 -21.42 7.62
C ASN A 531 -8.90 -20.60 6.53
N THR A 532 -8.14 -20.22 5.49
CA THR A 532 -8.64 -19.58 4.27
C THR A 532 -8.28 -20.45 3.08
N ALA A 533 -8.85 -20.23 1.89
CA ALA A 533 -8.44 -20.99 0.71
C ALA A 533 -6.99 -20.66 0.33
N VAL A 534 -6.64 -19.37 0.40
CA VAL A 534 -5.30 -18.85 0.12
C VAL A 534 -4.97 -17.75 1.12
N GLY A 535 -3.71 -17.64 1.53
CA GLY A 535 -3.27 -16.65 2.51
C GLY A 535 -3.25 -15.22 1.97
N LEU A 536 -2.67 -15.06 0.78
CA LEU A 536 -2.38 -13.77 0.17
C LEU A 536 -2.53 -13.84 -1.36
N LEU A 537 -3.21 -12.87 -1.95
CA LEU A 537 -3.13 -12.57 -3.38
C LEU A 537 -2.40 -11.24 -3.57
N THR A 538 -1.36 -11.23 -4.40
CA THR A 538 -0.52 -10.05 -4.66
C THR A 538 -0.99 -9.19 -5.84
N SER A 539 -1.49 -9.81 -6.93
CA SER A 539 -2.02 -9.11 -8.12
C SER A 539 -2.59 -10.11 -9.16
N PHE A 540 -3.57 -9.68 -9.98
CA PHE A 540 -4.18 -10.48 -11.06
C PHE A 540 -3.67 -10.21 -12.49
N ASP A 541 -3.10 -9.03 -12.81
CA ASP A 541 -2.84 -8.62 -14.21
C ASP A 541 -1.35 -8.44 -14.56
N PRO A 542 -0.77 -9.32 -15.41
CA PRO A 542 0.63 -9.22 -15.85
C PRO A 542 0.91 -8.06 -16.80
N GLY A 543 -0.11 -7.33 -17.26
CA GLY A 543 -0.01 -6.19 -18.15
C GLY A 543 0.26 -4.84 -17.47
N LEU A 544 0.20 -4.77 -16.14
CA LEU A 544 0.30 -3.52 -15.36
C LEU A 544 1.56 -3.46 -14.48
N ASP A 545 2.67 -4.05 -14.95
CA ASP A 545 4.02 -3.90 -14.38
C ASP A 545 4.30 -2.44 -13.99
N GLY A 546 4.66 -2.20 -12.73
CA GLY A 546 5.06 -0.87 -12.26
C GLY A 546 4.68 -0.51 -10.83
N GLU A 547 4.10 -1.41 -10.04
CA GLU A 547 3.83 -1.24 -8.61
C GLU A 547 5.13 -0.92 -7.84
N THR A 548 5.09 0.03 -6.91
CA THR A 548 6.29 0.56 -6.25
C THR A 548 6.10 0.73 -4.74
N GLY A 549 7.17 0.45 -3.98
CA GLY A 549 7.26 0.78 -2.56
C GLY A 549 6.29 0.00 -1.65
N THR A 550 5.66 -1.05 -2.16
CA THR A 550 4.85 -1.96 -1.34
C THR A 550 5.78 -2.93 -0.61
N HIS A 551 5.52 -3.16 0.68
CA HIS A 551 6.35 -4.02 1.54
C HIS A 551 5.47 -5.01 2.29
N VAL A 552 5.74 -6.31 2.17
CA VAL A 552 4.95 -7.38 2.84
C VAL A 552 5.86 -8.23 3.71
N TYR A 553 5.93 -7.94 5.01
CA TYR A 553 6.86 -8.60 5.96
C TYR A 553 6.23 -9.12 7.24
N ASN A 554 6.90 -10.07 7.89
CA ASN A 554 6.54 -10.61 9.20
C ASN A 554 5.14 -11.22 9.27
N ASN A 555 4.49 -11.56 8.15
CA ASN A 555 3.13 -12.10 8.16
C ASN A 555 3.12 -13.62 8.31
N LEU A 556 2.06 -14.15 8.91
CA LEU A 556 1.73 -15.57 8.88
C LEU A 556 0.61 -15.80 7.87
N PHE A 557 0.92 -16.56 6.83
CA PHE A 557 -0.04 -17.00 5.82
C PHE A 557 -0.13 -18.52 5.83
N ASN A 558 -1.34 -19.04 5.64
CA ASN A 558 -1.60 -20.49 5.61
C ASN A 558 -1.15 -21.18 4.32
N THR A 559 -0.86 -20.42 3.27
CA THR A 559 -0.35 -20.91 1.98
C THR A 559 0.67 -19.93 1.40
N THR A 560 1.44 -20.37 0.41
CA THR A 560 2.22 -19.45 -0.44
C THR A 560 1.30 -18.46 -1.15
N PRO A 561 1.77 -17.22 -1.41
CA PRO A 561 0.97 -16.22 -2.10
C PRO A 561 0.64 -16.65 -3.53
N GLU A 562 -0.53 -16.25 -4.02
CA GLU A 562 -0.91 -16.31 -5.43
C GLU A 562 -0.72 -14.93 -6.08
N GLY A 563 -0.51 -14.91 -7.40
CA GLY A 563 -0.36 -13.69 -8.18
C GLY A 563 1.00 -13.54 -8.85
N LEU A 564 1.35 -12.29 -9.19
CA LEU A 564 2.51 -11.95 -10.02
C LEU A 564 3.70 -11.50 -9.18
N SER A 565 4.90 -11.61 -9.76
CA SER A 565 6.15 -11.13 -9.14
C SER A 565 6.29 -9.62 -9.21
N TRP A 566 6.65 -8.97 -8.10
CA TRP A 566 6.94 -7.54 -8.06
C TRP A 566 8.41 -7.24 -8.35
N SER A 567 8.68 -6.25 -9.20
CA SER A 567 10.05 -5.83 -9.54
C SER A 567 10.54 -4.59 -8.76
N LYS A 568 9.63 -3.86 -8.09
CA LYS A 568 9.92 -2.64 -7.31
C LYS A 568 9.18 -2.60 -5.95
N SER A 569 8.80 -3.77 -5.43
CA SER A 569 8.16 -3.99 -4.14
C SER A 569 8.77 -5.24 -3.51
N ASP A 570 8.84 -5.30 -2.18
CA ASP A 570 9.61 -6.32 -1.46
C ASP A 570 8.72 -7.21 -0.58
N MET A 571 9.07 -8.50 -0.55
CA MET A 571 8.45 -9.50 0.34
C MET A 571 9.53 -10.32 1.02
N GLY A 572 9.40 -10.54 2.32
CA GLY A 572 10.42 -11.19 3.13
C GLY A 572 9.92 -11.46 4.54
N TYR A 573 10.60 -12.34 5.27
CA TYR A 573 10.24 -12.64 6.67
C TYR A 573 8.76 -13.03 6.85
N ASN A 574 8.14 -13.71 5.88
CA ASN A 574 6.77 -14.23 6.01
C ASN A 574 6.84 -15.76 6.15
N LEU A 575 5.93 -16.33 6.94
CA LEU A 575 5.76 -17.78 7.03
C LEU A 575 4.59 -18.24 6.18
N TYR A 576 4.82 -19.27 5.37
CA TYR A 576 3.81 -19.90 4.50
C TYR A 576 3.52 -21.37 4.86
N THR A 577 4.12 -21.84 5.96
CA THR A 577 3.98 -23.21 6.46
C THR A 577 3.27 -23.19 7.82
N ASP A 578 2.95 -24.37 8.35
CA ASP A 578 2.22 -24.49 9.62
C ASP A 578 2.91 -23.71 10.77
N PRO A 579 2.30 -22.62 11.26
CA PRO A 579 2.86 -21.78 12.31
C PRO A 579 2.81 -22.44 13.70
N LYS A 580 2.18 -23.61 13.86
CA LYS A 580 2.00 -24.30 15.15
C LYS A 580 1.21 -23.45 16.15
N PHE A 581 -0.03 -23.12 15.82
CA PHE A 581 -0.93 -22.45 16.77
C PHE A 581 -1.36 -23.37 17.91
N VAL A 582 -1.60 -22.80 19.10
CA VAL A 582 -2.37 -23.45 20.16
C VAL A 582 -3.79 -23.71 19.62
N ALA A 583 -4.27 -24.94 19.79
CA ALA A 583 -5.51 -25.41 19.17
C ALA A 583 -6.69 -24.47 19.41
N GLY A 584 -7.37 -24.06 18.32
CA GLY A 584 -8.54 -23.18 18.37
C GLY A 584 -8.22 -21.68 18.57
N THR A 585 -6.95 -21.29 18.57
CA THR A 585 -6.52 -19.89 18.78
C THR A 585 -5.56 -19.43 17.68
N SER A 586 -5.12 -18.17 17.75
CA SER A 586 -4.02 -17.63 16.93
C SER A 586 -2.72 -17.47 17.73
N GLN A 587 -2.66 -17.99 18.97
CA GLN A 587 -1.46 -17.95 19.82
C GLN A 587 -0.45 -19.00 19.36
N LEU A 588 0.84 -18.67 19.34
CA LEU A 588 1.91 -19.59 18.92
C LEU A 588 2.22 -20.63 20.02
N GLN A 589 2.56 -21.85 19.63
CA GLN A 589 3.18 -22.83 20.52
C GLN A 589 4.68 -22.54 20.68
N ALA A 590 5.30 -22.99 21.78
CA ALA A 590 6.73 -22.85 22.04
C ALA A 590 7.64 -23.41 20.93
N SER A 591 7.15 -24.38 20.14
CA SER A 591 7.88 -24.99 19.03
C SER A 591 7.60 -24.32 17.68
N SER A 592 6.94 -23.16 17.68
CA SER A 592 6.58 -22.47 16.44
C SER A 592 7.84 -22.00 15.71
N PRO A 593 7.92 -22.19 14.38
CA PRO A 593 9.00 -21.64 13.56
C PRO A 593 8.83 -20.13 13.31
N ALA A 594 7.77 -19.50 13.82
CA ALA A 594 7.54 -18.06 13.68
C ALA A 594 8.23 -17.23 14.76
N ILE A 595 8.63 -17.86 15.87
CA ILE A 595 9.19 -17.19 17.03
C ILE A 595 10.59 -16.65 16.72
N ASP A 596 10.84 -15.38 17.03
CA ASP A 596 12.13 -14.69 16.83
C ASP A 596 12.64 -14.71 15.37
N GLN A 597 11.75 -14.80 14.39
CA GLN A 597 12.13 -14.91 12.96
C GLN A 597 11.76 -13.68 12.11
N GLY A 598 11.02 -12.72 12.67
CA GLY A 598 10.66 -11.48 12.01
C GLY A 598 11.81 -10.48 11.94
N THR A 599 11.69 -9.52 11.03
CA THR A 599 12.58 -8.35 10.98
C THR A 599 12.04 -7.22 11.85
N VAL A 600 12.92 -6.39 12.42
CA VAL A 600 12.51 -5.22 13.20
C VAL A 600 11.96 -4.14 12.27
N ILE A 601 10.72 -3.72 12.52
CA ILE A 601 10.03 -2.65 11.80
C ILE A 601 9.72 -1.52 12.81
N PRO A 602 10.54 -0.46 12.87
CA PRO A 602 10.37 0.60 13.87
C PRO A 602 8.99 1.26 13.80
N GLY A 603 8.33 1.35 14.96
CA GLY A 603 6.96 1.86 15.10
C GLY A 603 5.86 0.81 14.87
N VAL A 604 6.21 -0.42 14.46
CA VAL A 604 5.26 -1.54 14.26
C VAL A 604 5.58 -2.71 15.19
N THR A 605 6.83 -3.17 15.21
CA THR A 605 7.27 -4.30 16.04
C THR A 605 7.96 -3.83 17.32
N ASP A 606 7.75 -2.59 17.75
CA ASP A 606 8.41 -2.05 18.94
C ASP A 606 7.94 -2.81 20.19
N GLY A 607 8.87 -3.21 21.05
CA GLY A 607 8.55 -3.92 22.29
C GLY A 607 8.28 -5.42 22.13
N TYR A 608 8.74 -6.04 21.03
CA TYR A 608 8.76 -7.49 20.85
C TYR A 608 9.43 -8.24 22.01
N VAL A 609 9.11 -9.52 22.16
CA VAL A 609 9.66 -10.37 23.23
C VAL A 609 10.61 -11.41 22.63
N GLY A 610 11.89 -11.32 22.97
CA GLY A 610 12.88 -12.30 22.52
C GLY A 610 14.10 -11.64 21.89
N SER A 611 14.69 -12.34 20.92
CA SER A 611 15.85 -11.88 20.14
C SER A 611 15.47 -11.15 18.84
N ALA A 612 14.25 -11.35 18.35
CA ALA A 612 13.65 -10.61 17.23
C ALA A 612 12.11 -10.64 17.33
N PRO A 613 11.37 -9.81 16.58
CA PRO A 613 9.91 -9.93 16.51
C PRO A 613 9.47 -11.30 16.01
N ASP A 614 8.30 -11.72 16.47
CA ASP A 614 7.66 -12.89 15.91
C ASP A 614 7.02 -12.55 14.56
N MET A 615 6.97 -13.53 13.66
CA MET A 615 6.08 -13.42 12.51
C MET A 615 4.63 -13.60 12.98
N GLY A 616 3.74 -12.71 12.56
CA GLY A 616 2.31 -12.73 12.87
C GLY A 616 1.88 -11.58 13.78
N ALA A 617 0.60 -11.62 14.15
CA ALA A 617 -0.08 -10.55 14.85
C ALA A 617 0.06 -10.61 16.38
N LEU A 618 0.56 -11.73 16.91
CA LEU A 618 0.67 -11.99 18.33
C LEU A 618 2.10 -12.46 18.64
N GLU A 619 2.76 -11.75 19.56
CA GLU A 619 4.07 -12.10 20.10
C GLU A 619 3.93 -13.23 21.12
N TYR A 620 4.74 -14.28 20.98
CA TYR A 620 4.81 -15.40 21.89
C TYR A 620 5.33 -14.95 23.26
N GLY A 621 4.51 -15.12 24.30
CA GLY A 621 4.80 -14.61 25.64
C GLY A 621 4.60 -13.09 25.80
N GLY A 622 4.13 -12.41 24.74
CA GLY A 622 3.76 -10.99 24.76
C GLY A 622 2.35 -10.73 25.29
N THR A 623 1.89 -9.49 25.14
CA THR A 623 0.53 -9.09 25.52
C THR A 623 -0.48 -9.55 24.48
N ASP A 624 -1.50 -10.30 24.91
CA ASP A 624 -2.63 -10.62 24.05
C ASP A 624 -3.59 -9.43 23.93
N TRP A 625 -3.52 -8.73 22.80
CA TRP A 625 -4.37 -7.58 22.54
C TRP A 625 -5.80 -7.96 22.16
N THR A 626 -6.08 -9.23 21.83
CA THR A 626 -7.40 -9.67 21.37
C THR A 626 -8.48 -9.53 22.45
N THR A 627 -8.11 -9.47 23.72
CA THR A 627 -9.04 -9.23 24.84
C THR A 627 -9.64 -7.82 24.85
N LYS A 628 -9.12 -6.90 24.02
CA LYS A 628 -9.61 -5.52 23.89
C LYS A 628 -10.56 -5.35 22.71
N VAL A 629 -10.71 -6.37 21.88
CA VAL A 629 -11.43 -6.26 20.61
C VAL A 629 -12.94 -6.27 20.83
N GLY A 630 -13.64 -5.46 20.04
CA GLY A 630 -15.10 -5.40 20.02
C GLY A 630 -15.66 -4.46 21.10
N ASN A 631 -16.98 -4.27 21.04
CA ASN A 631 -17.70 -3.42 21.97
C ASN A 631 -17.89 -4.09 23.33
N ASN A 632 -17.85 -3.28 24.38
CA ASN A 632 -18.30 -3.63 25.72
C ASN A 632 -19.02 -2.43 26.35
N PHE A 633 -20.36 -2.48 26.38
CA PHE A 633 -21.15 -1.39 26.96
C PHE A 633 -21.08 -1.32 28.49
N THR A 634 -20.72 -2.43 29.16
CA THR A 634 -20.62 -2.49 30.63
C THR A 634 -19.31 -1.91 31.16
N THR A 635 -18.22 -2.18 30.46
CA THR A 635 -16.89 -1.62 30.71
C THR A 635 -16.33 -1.08 29.39
N PRO A 636 -16.75 0.14 28.99
CA PRO A 636 -16.19 0.82 27.83
C PRO A 636 -14.66 1.01 27.95
N PRO A 637 -13.95 1.18 26.82
CA PRO A 637 -12.50 1.37 26.85
C PRO A 637 -12.12 2.59 27.70
N SER A 638 -11.11 2.41 28.57
CA SER A 638 -10.60 3.44 29.47
C SER A 638 -9.06 3.38 29.53
N PRO A 639 -8.34 4.50 29.29
CA PRO A 639 -8.85 5.80 28.85
C PRO A 639 -9.54 5.72 27.48
N ASP A 640 -10.35 6.74 27.16
CA ASP A 640 -11.03 6.82 25.87
C ASP A 640 -10.01 6.78 24.72
N PRO A 641 -10.27 5.97 23.66
CA PRO A 641 -9.46 6.01 22.45
C PRO A 641 -9.40 7.42 21.86
N THR A 642 -8.19 7.88 21.57
CA THR A 642 -7.94 9.19 20.95
C THR A 642 -7.24 9.01 19.62
N TYR A 643 -7.61 9.81 18.63
CA TYR A 643 -6.91 9.82 17.36
C TYR A 643 -5.49 10.35 17.57
N SER A 644 -4.50 9.50 17.35
CA SER A 644 -3.09 9.86 17.38
C SER A 644 -2.33 8.93 16.43
N MET A 645 -1.78 9.51 15.37
CA MET A 645 -0.94 8.74 14.45
C MET A 645 0.35 8.32 15.16
N PRO A 646 0.67 7.01 15.19
CA PRO A 646 1.92 6.54 15.76
C PRO A 646 3.12 7.08 14.97
N ALA A 647 4.23 7.30 15.65
CA ALA A 647 5.47 7.66 15.00
C ALA A 647 6.03 6.45 14.24
N MET A 648 5.93 6.48 12.91
CA MET A 648 6.41 5.42 12.02
C MET A 648 7.40 5.98 10.99
N VAL A 649 8.42 5.20 10.66
CA VAL A 649 9.53 5.67 9.80
C VAL A 649 9.30 5.42 8.31
N PHE A 650 8.63 4.32 7.97
CA PHE A 650 8.36 3.84 6.60
C PHE A 650 7.15 4.44 5.84
N PRO A 651 6.17 5.16 6.44
CA PRO A 651 5.03 5.69 5.68
C PRO A 651 5.45 6.62 4.56
N ASN A 652 4.63 6.70 3.50
CA ASN A 652 4.84 7.63 2.40
C ASN A 652 4.87 9.07 2.93
N LYS A 653 5.94 9.80 2.61
CA LYS A 653 6.14 11.19 3.07
C LYS A 653 5.49 12.22 2.15
N VAL A 654 4.97 11.78 1.00
CA VAL A 654 4.19 12.62 0.08
C VAL A 654 2.73 12.56 0.47
N VAL A 655 2.11 13.72 0.56
CA VAL A 655 0.67 13.86 0.83
C VAL A 655 -0.05 14.05 -0.50
N ASP A 656 -1.12 13.27 -0.73
CA ASP A 656 -1.92 13.35 -1.96
C ASP A 656 -1.06 13.15 -3.21
N GLY A 657 -0.28 12.07 -3.20
CA GLY A 657 0.72 11.75 -4.22
C GLY A 657 0.12 11.28 -5.54
N SER A 658 -1.08 10.68 -5.47
CA SER A 658 -1.91 10.30 -6.61
C SER A 658 -2.98 11.34 -6.95
N PHE A 659 -2.98 12.50 -6.27
CA PHE A 659 -3.86 13.64 -6.56
C PHE A 659 -5.38 13.37 -6.43
N GLU A 660 -5.76 12.29 -5.77
CA GLU A 660 -7.15 11.85 -5.64
C GLU A 660 -7.98 12.75 -4.69
N SER A 661 -7.36 13.75 -4.04
CA SER A 661 -8.09 14.79 -3.32
C SER A 661 -8.86 15.73 -4.24
N GLY A 662 -8.55 15.72 -5.54
CA GLY A 662 -9.11 16.65 -6.52
C GLY A 662 -8.55 18.08 -6.39
N ASN A 663 -7.57 18.32 -5.52
CA ASN A 663 -7.06 19.65 -5.18
C ASN A 663 -5.54 19.69 -5.05
N LEU A 664 -4.89 20.66 -5.71
CA LEU A 664 -3.45 20.90 -5.54
C LEU A 664 -3.14 21.64 -4.24
N SER A 665 -3.92 22.67 -3.91
CA SER A 665 -3.73 23.44 -2.68
C SER A 665 -4.40 22.74 -1.49
N PRO A 666 -3.77 22.71 -0.30
CA PRO A 666 -2.52 23.39 0.06
C PRO A 666 -1.24 22.56 -0.16
N ASN A 667 -1.37 21.30 -0.59
CA ASN A 667 -0.28 20.30 -0.55
C ASN A 667 0.77 20.50 -1.65
N TRP A 668 0.40 21.10 -2.78
CA TRP A 668 1.20 21.24 -3.98
C TRP A 668 1.24 22.68 -4.45
N THR A 669 2.42 23.12 -4.87
CA THR A 669 2.67 24.43 -5.48
C THR A 669 3.06 24.25 -6.95
N THR A 670 2.59 25.14 -7.82
CA THR A 670 2.82 25.03 -9.26
C THR A 670 3.37 26.33 -9.85
N THR A 671 4.22 26.21 -10.86
CA THR A 671 4.62 27.31 -11.75
C THR A 671 4.36 26.92 -13.21
N GLY A 672 4.02 27.89 -14.06
CA GLY A 672 3.66 27.62 -15.45
C GLY A 672 2.25 27.02 -15.60
N SER A 673 2.07 26.18 -16.62
CA SER A 673 0.80 25.55 -16.99
C SER A 673 0.74 24.11 -16.47
N VAL A 674 0.36 23.97 -15.19
CA VAL A 674 0.03 22.68 -14.56
C VAL A 674 -1.45 22.69 -14.20
N THR A 675 -2.16 21.65 -14.61
CA THR A 675 -3.59 21.47 -14.27
C THR A 675 -3.85 20.08 -13.77
N LEU A 676 -4.81 19.93 -12.86
CA LEU A 676 -5.33 18.62 -12.51
C LEU A 676 -6.28 18.15 -13.61
N PHE A 677 -5.93 17.05 -14.26
CA PHE A 677 -6.70 16.42 -15.33
C PHE A 677 -7.65 15.38 -14.74
N SER A 678 -8.89 15.37 -15.21
CA SER A 678 -9.91 14.36 -14.88
C SER A 678 -10.93 14.25 -16.02
N VAL A 679 -11.53 13.08 -16.17
CA VAL A 679 -12.62 12.83 -17.11
C VAL A 679 -13.76 12.13 -16.36
N SER A 680 -14.95 12.73 -16.38
CA SER A 680 -16.10 12.21 -15.64
C SER A 680 -16.40 10.76 -15.99
N GLY A 681 -16.39 9.88 -15.00
CA GLY A 681 -16.69 8.45 -15.16
C GLY A 681 -15.53 7.61 -15.72
N HIS A 682 -14.33 8.18 -15.83
CA HIS A 682 -13.13 7.46 -16.23
C HIS A 682 -12.15 7.31 -15.08
N THR A 683 -11.43 6.19 -15.08
CA THR A 683 -10.32 5.87 -14.17
C THR A 683 -9.18 5.25 -14.97
N ALA A 684 -8.09 4.85 -14.30
CA ALA A 684 -7.00 4.12 -14.94
C ALA A 684 -7.43 2.81 -15.66
N TRP A 685 -8.62 2.27 -15.36
CA TRP A 685 -9.19 1.11 -16.06
C TRP A 685 -9.78 1.42 -17.43
N THR A 686 -10.29 2.64 -17.61
CA THR A 686 -11.05 3.01 -18.82
C THR A 686 -10.33 4.07 -19.65
N ASP A 687 -9.24 4.65 -19.14
CA ASP A 687 -8.47 5.68 -19.80
C ASP A 687 -6.99 5.62 -19.40
N GLY A 688 -6.12 5.34 -20.39
CA GLY A 688 -4.68 5.17 -20.18
C GLY A 688 -3.92 6.45 -19.82
N ARG A 689 -4.60 7.60 -19.68
CA ARG A 689 -4.02 8.87 -19.20
C ARG A 689 -3.99 9.00 -17.69
N PHE A 690 -4.63 8.09 -16.96
CA PHE A 690 -4.51 7.96 -15.51
C PHE A 690 -3.62 6.76 -15.19
N ARG A 691 -2.79 6.86 -14.16
CA ARG A 691 -2.01 5.70 -13.70
C ARG A 691 -2.77 4.96 -12.60
N SER A 692 -3.27 5.72 -11.63
CA SER A 692 -4.19 5.26 -10.60
C SER A 692 -5.42 6.20 -10.55
N GLY A 693 -6.47 5.77 -9.85
CA GLY A 693 -7.64 6.60 -9.56
C GLY A 693 -8.28 7.31 -10.76
N ALA A 694 -8.72 8.56 -10.53
CA ALA A 694 -9.47 9.40 -11.47
C ALA A 694 -8.78 10.74 -11.81
N TYR A 695 -7.62 11.01 -11.21
CA TYR A 695 -6.89 12.26 -11.37
C TYR A 695 -5.44 12.02 -11.80
N SER A 696 -4.90 12.97 -12.57
CA SER A 696 -3.47 13.02 -12.88
C SER A 696 -3.06 14.47 -13.09
N LEU A 697 -1.79 14.83 -12.88
CA LEU A 697 -1.30 16.12 -13.32
C LEU A 697 -1.13 16.15 -14.83
N MET A 698 -1.44 17.27 -15.46
CA MET A 698 -1.20 17.51 -16.87
C MET A 698 -0.39 18.80 -17.06
N PHE A 699 0.73 18.67 -17.75
CA PHE A 699 1.64 19.74 -18.10
C PHE A 699 1.43 20.14 -19.57
N GLY A 700 1.27 21.45 -19.80
CA GLY A 700 1.10 22.03 -21.14
C GLY A 700 2.41 22.39 -21.83
N GLN A 701 2.30 23.13 -22.94
CA GLN A 701 3.44 23.71 -23.65
C GLN A 701 4.16 24.76 -22.78
N GLY A 702 5.49 24.82 -22.90
CA GLY A 702 6.36 25.72 -22.13
C GLY A 702 7.05 24.99 -20.97
N THR A 703 7.65 25.77 -20.07
CA THR A 703 8.30 25.27 -18.85
C THR A 703 7.35 25.43 -17.67
N SER A 704 7.02 24.32 -17.03
CA SER A 704 6.10 24.26 -15.88
C SER A 704 6.64 23.31 -14.83
N GLN A 705 6.32 23.54 -13.56
CA GLN A 705 6.79 22.72 -12.45
C GLN A 705 5.71 22.53 -11.41
N VAL A 706 5.68 21.36 -10.79
CA VAL A 706 4.94 21.08 -9.56
C VAL A 706 5.92 20.78 -8.42
N THR A 707 5.64 21.20 -7.20
CA THR A 707 6.53 21.02 -6.04
C THR A 707 5.73 20.81 -4.76
N GLN A 708 6.15 19.84 -3.94
CA GLN A 708 5.66 19.64 -2.58
C GLN A 708 6.81 19.71 -1.58
N HIS A 709 6.58 20.40 -0.47
CA HIS A 709 7.46 20.40 0.69
C HIS A 709 7.14 19.18 1.56
N VAL A 710 8.03 18.19 1.59
CA VAL A 710 7.89 16.98 2.41
C VAL A 710 8.58 17.16 3.75
N THR A 711 8.00 16.59 4.81
CA THR A 711 8.52 16.66 6.18
C THR A 711 8.58 15.27 6.81
N GLY A 712 9.26 15.16 7.97
CA GLY A 712 9.38 13.88 8.67
C GLY A 712 10.36 12.90 8.01
N LEU A 713 11.29 13.40 7.19
CA LEU A 713 12.42 12.62 6.70
C LEU A 713 13.42 12.36 7.82
N GLN A 714 14.13 11.23 7.76
CA GLN A 714 15.16 10.89 8.73
C GLN A 714 16.48 11.61 8.37
N PRO A 715 17.13 12.37 9.27
CA PRO A 715 18.40 13.06 8.96
C PRO A 715 19.56 12.09 8.69
N GLY A 716 20.42 12.41 7.73
CA GLY A 716 21.57 11.58 7.37
C GLY A 716 21.21 10.20 6.83
N ARG A 717 19.97 10.01 6.34
CA ARG A 717 19.48 8.70 5.85
C ARG A 717 19.09 8.77 4.38
N ARG A 718 19.27 7.64 3.70
CA ARG A 718 18.89 7.48 2.29
C ARG A 718 17.39 7.30 2.15
N HIS A 719 16.82 8.02 1.20
CA HIS A 719 15.43 7.99 0.81
C HIS A 719 15.32 7.80 -0.70
N LYS A 720 14.16 7.35 -1.15
CA LYS A 720 13.86 7.13 -2.56
C LYS A 720 12.57 7.87 -2.93
N LEU A 721 12.64 8.70 -3.96
CA LEU A 721 11.51 9.37 -4.59
C LEU A 721 11.05 8.55 -5.79
N TYR A 722 9.76 8.25 -5.88
CA TYR A 722 9.14 7.66 -7.07
C TYR A 722 8.21 8.67 -7.75
N VAL A 723 8.16 8.61 -9.07
CA VAL A 723 7.29 9.45 -9.90
C VAL A 723 6.83 8.69 -11.13
N GLY A 724 5.52 8.54 -11.29
CA GLY A 724 4.91 8.06 -12.52
C GLY A 724 4.88 9.17 -13.56
N THR A 725 5.34 8.89 -14.78
CA THR A 725 5.27 9.84 -15.90
C THR A 725 4.77 9.15 -17.16
N GLN A 726 3.99 9.85 -17.98
CA GLN A 726 3.57 9.39 -19.30
C GLN A 726 3.58 10.56 -20.29
N THR A 727 4.17 10.35 -21.47
CA THR A 727 3.96 11.27 -22.59
C THR A 727 4.20 10.60 -23.95
N ALA A 728 3.44 11.04 -24.96
CA ALA A 728 3.72 10.78 -26.37
C ALA A 728 4.61 11.87 -27.01
N ALA A 729 4.96 12.93 -26.27
CA ALA A 729 5.80 14.03 -26.76
C ALA A 729 7.29 13.64 -26.65
N SER A 730 7.88 13.10 -27.71
CA SER A 730 9.30 12.72 -27.74
C SER A 730 10.27 13.88 -27.54
N SER A 731 9.82 15.12 -27.69
CA SER A 731 10.63 16.34 -27.47
C SER A 731 10.42 16.98 -26.09
N ALA A 732 9.58 16.42 -25.22
CA ALA A 732 9.43 16.92 -23.86
C ALA A 732 10.67 16.56 -23.03
N VAL A 733 11.14 17.50 -22.22
CA VAL A 733 12.19 17.27 -21.22
C VAL A 733 11.49 17.22 -19.87
N ILE A 734 11.49 16.04 -19.26
CA ILE A 734 10.90 15.79 -17.95
C ILE A 734 12.04 15.62 -16.95
N THR A 735 12.06 16.44 -15.91
CA THR A 735 13.08 16.43 -14.86
C THR A 735 12.42 16.19 -13.52
N ILE A 736 12.84 15.12 -12.84
CA ILE A 736 12.46 14.83 -11.46
C ILE A 736 13.61 15.32 -10.57
N GLY A 737 13.31 16.06 -9.52
CA GLY A 737 14.37 16.58 -8.66
C GLY A 737 13.95 16.83 -7.22
N ILE A 738 14.98 17.02 -6.41
CA ILE A 738 14.89 17.20 -4.97
C ILE A 738 15.83 18.34 -4.58
N LYS A 739 15.36 19.26 -3.75
CA LYS A 739 16.14 20.40 -3.22
C LYS A 739 15.79 20.64 -1.76
N ASN A 740 16.51 21.56 -1.11
CA ASN A 740 16.26 21.94 0.28
C ASN A 740 16.30 20.76 1.28
N TYR A 741 17.08 19.72 0.98
CA TYR A 741 17.22 18.51 1.79
C TYR A 741 18.55 18.45 2.55
N GLY A 742 19.25 19.58 2.68
CA GLY A 742 20.54 19.70 3.37
C GLY A 742 21.76 19.74 2.44
N TYR A 743 21.58 19.43 1.16
CA TYR A 743 22.63 19.48 0.13
C TYR A 743 22.16 20.22 -1.13
N ALA A 744 23.06 20.35 -2.11
CA ALA A 744 22.75 20.91 -3.42
C ALA A 744 21.62 20.12 -4.09
N ALA A 745 20.80 20.81 -4.89
CA ALA A 745 19.70 20.16 -5.59
C ALA A 745 20.21 19.02 -6.47
N THR A 746 19.54 17.87 -6.41
CA THR A 746 19.81 16.72 -7.27
C THR A 746 18.60 16.49 -8.17
N GLN A 747 18.84 16.08 -9.41
CA GLN A 747 17.78 15.84 -10.38
C GLN A 747 18.20 14.84 -11.44
N VAL A 748 17.23 14.17 -12.03
CA VAL A 748 17.39 13.27 -13.16
C VAL A 748 16.42 13.68 -14.28
N THR A 749 16.90 13.66 -15.51
CA THR A 749 16.04 13.79 -16.70
C THR A 749 15.63 12.39 -17.13
N VAL A 750 14.32 12.18 -17.29
CA VAL A 750 13.76 10.88 -17.64
C VAL A 750 13.36 10.83 -19.12
N PRO A 751 13.39 9.63 -19.76
CA PRO A 751 13.01 9.48 -21.15
C PRO A 751 11.58 9.98 -21.44
N ALA A 752 11.37 10.51 -22.64
CA ALA A 752 10.06 10.96 -23.10
C ALA A 752 9.65 10.26 -24.41
N GLY A 753 8.34 10.17 -24.67
CA GLY A 753 7.80 9.77 -25.97
C GLY A 753 7.42 8.29 -26.12
N SER A 754 7.36 7.51 -25.03
CA SER A 754 6.90 6.11 -25.08
C SER A 754 5.38 5.98 -25.21
N GLY A 755 4.61 6.98 -24.76
CA GLY A 755 3.14 6.95 -24.72
C GLY A 755 2.58 5.98 -23.66
N VAL A 756 3.43 5.33 -22.88
CA VAL A 756 3.07 4.39 -21.81
C VAL A 756 3.54 4.97 -20.48
N TRP A 757 2.89 4.59 -19.39
CA TRP A 757 3.32 4.98 -18.04
C TRP A 757 4.67 4.35 -17.69
N GLU A 758 5.58 5.18 -17.19
CA GLU A 758 6.89 4.77 -16.68
C GLU A 758 7.05 5.23 -15.23
N MET A 759 7.42 4.30 -14.35
CA MET A 759 7.74 4.60 -12.97
C MET A 759 9.22 4.85 -12.80
N ASN A 760 9.57 6.10 -12.52
CA ASN A 760 10.93 6.57 -12.34
C ASN A 760 11.27 6.68 -10.86
N ASP A 761 12.56 6.53 -10.53
CA ASP A 761 13.03 6.69 -9.17
C ASP A 761 14.32 7.52 -9.08
N LEU A 762 14.47 8.24 -7.97
CA LEU A 762 15.64 9.06 -7.64
C LEU A 762 16.03 8.86 -6.18
N TRP A 763 17.28 8.47 -5.97
CA TRP A 763 17.86 8.31 -4.63
C TRP A 763 18.46 9.61 -4.11
N PHE A 764 18.32 9.84 -2.81
CA PHE A 764 18.97 10.96 -2.13
C PHE A 764 19.24 10.65 -0.65
N ILE A 765 20.25 11.31 -0.08
CA ILE A 765 20.55 11.26 1.35
C ILE A 765 20.28 12.64 1.94
N THR A 766 19.49 12.71 3.01
CA THR A 766 19.23 13.97 3.72
C THR A 766 20.49 14.47 4.42
N GLY A 767 20.61 15.79 4.56
CA GLY A 767 21.62 16.42 5.41
C GLY A 767 21.55 15.91 6.85
N ALA A 768 22.68 16.01 7.56
CA ALA A 768 22.82 15.50 8.94
C ALA A 768 21.79 16.06 9.94
N SER A 769 21.15 17.20 9.64
CA SER A 769 20.07 17.79 10.43
C SER A 769 18.76 17.98 9.64
N SER A 770 18.70 17.54 8.39
CA SER A 770 17.56 17.81 7.50
C SER A 770 16.47 16.76 7.69
N THR A 771 15.30 17.21 8.12
CA THR A 771 14.07 16.41 8.26
C THR A 771 13.02 16.73 7.18
N THR A 772 13.40 17.55 6.20
CA THR A 772 12.51 18.08 5.17
C THR A 772 13.19 18.06 3.82
N ALA A 773 12.42 18.07 2.74
CA ALA A 773 12.91 18.29 1.38
C ALA A 773 11.80 18.94 0.53
N ASP A 774 12.17 19.55 -0.59
CA ASP A 774 11.22 19.91 -1.64
C ASP A 774 11.41 18.95 -2.81
N ILE A 775 10.39 18.13 -3.09
CA ILE A 775 10.35 17.28 -4.28
C ILE A 775 9.65 18.02 -5.41
N TYR A 776 10.13 17.85 -6.64
CA TYR A 776 9.52 18.52 -7.80
C TYR A 776 9.61 17.70 -9.09
N VAL A 777 8.64 17.96 -9.96
CA VAL A 777 8.69 17.55 -11.37
C VAL A 777 8.60 18.81 -12.23
N SER A 778 9.59 19.00 -13.09
CA SER A 778 9.66 20.10 -14.04
C SER A 778 9.56 19.54 -15.45
N VAL A 779 8.66 20.11 -16.25
CA VAL A 779 8.43 19.71 -17.64
C VAL A 779 8.68 20.92 -18.53
N THR A 780 9.56 20.75 -19.52
CA THR A 780 9.70 21.68 -20.64
C THR A 780 9.26 21.00 -21.92
N SER A 781 8.14 21.44 -22.50
CA SER A 781 7.65 20.91 -23.78
C SER A 781 7.53 22.03 -24.80
N THR A 782 8.03 21.78 -26.02
CA THR A 782 7.85 22.69 -27.16
C THR A 782 6.56 22.42 -27.93
N THR A 783 5.84 21.33 -27.60
CA THR A 783 4.62 20.90 -28.30
C THR A 783 3.39 21.09 -27.42
N THR A 784 2.20 21.03 -28.03
CA THR A 784 0.93 21.03 -27.30
C THR A 784 0.54 19.64 -26.78
N THR A 785 1.33 18.59 -27.10
CA THR A 785 1.09 17.24 -26.58
C THR A 785 1.39 17.22 -25.08
N PRO A 786 0.43 16.81 -24.24
CA PRO A 786 0.59 16.89 -22.79
C PRO A 786 1.59 15.85 -22.25
N VAL A 787 2.16 16.18 -21.09
CA VAL A 787 2.85 15.24 -20.21
C VAL A 787 1.98 15.00 -18.98
N TYR A 788 1.76 13.74 -18.64
CA TYR A 788 1.03 13.33 -17.45
C TYR A 788 1.99 12.88 -16.35
N VAL A 789 1.68 13.24 -15.10
CA VAL A 789 2.43 12.84 -13.91
C VAL A 789 1.45 12.36 -12.86
N ASP A 790 1.76 11.25 -12.21
CA ASP A 790 0.90 10.60 -11.21
C ASP A 790 1.73 9.78 -10.22
N ASP A 791 1.11 9.39 -9.09
CA ASP A 791 1.65 8.49 -8.07
C ASP A 791 3.05 8.87 -7.55
N MET A 792 3.20 10.11 -7.09
CA MET A 792 4.44 10.59 -6.46
C MET A 792 4.56 10.12 -5.00
N SER A 793 5.73 9.63 -4.60
CA SER A 793 5.94 9.10 -3.25
C SER A 793 7.38 9.13 -2.79
N VAL A 794 7.60 9.18 -1.48
CA VAL A 794 8.94 9.15 -0.86
C VAL A 794 8.94 8.15 0.29
N GLU A 795 9.84 7.18 0.24
CA GLU A 795 10.12 6.25 1.34
C GLU A 795 11.54 6.40 1.88
N LEU A 796 11.73 5.90 3.10
CA LEU A 796 13.04 5.62 3.68
C LEU A 796 13.58 4.30 3.12
N SER A 797 14.85 4.28 2.72
CA SER A 797 15.51 3.04 2.27
C SER A 797 15.60 2.03 3.41
N GLN A 798 15.24 0.77 3.14
CA GLN A 798 15.41 -0.34 4.07
C GLN A 798 16.77 -1.05 3.94
N GLU A 799 17.57 -0.73 2.92
CA GLU A 799 18.94 -1.24 2.84
C GLU A 799 19.75 -0.69 4.02
N ASN A 800 19.90 -1.50 5.07
CA ASN A 800 20.74 -1.23 6.24
C ASN A 800 22.25 -1.19 5.92
N THR A 801 22.62 -1.04 4.65
CA THR A 801 24.02 -1.06 4.17
C THR A 801 24.50 0.26 3.62
N ASP A 802 23.70 1.34 3.65
CA ASP A 802 24.29 2.65 3.40
C ASP A 802 25.22 3.01 4.54
N PRO A 803 26.46 3.39 4.22
CA PRO A 803 27.48 3.43 5.22
C PRO A 803 27.20 4.62 6.13
N ILE A 804 27.28 4.34 7.42
CA ILE A 804 27.14 5.27 8.53
C ILE A 804 27.97 6.53 8.19
N PRO A 805 27.55 7.77 8.55
CA PRO A 805 28.25 9.04 8.26
C PRO A 805 29.76 9.13 8.60
N TYR A 806 30.35 8.06 9.14
CA TYR A 806 31.78 7.87 9.34
C TYR A 806 32.54 7.37 8.09
N THR A 807 31.89 7.08 6.96
CA THR A 807 32.59 6.55 5.77
C THR A 807 32.81 7.53 4.61
N MET A 808 32.17 8.72 4.61
CA MET A 808 32.31 9.66 3.48
C MET A 808 33.71 10.28 3.41
N PRO A 809 34.24 10.55 2.20
CA PRO A 809 35.47 11.31 2.02
C PRO A 809 35.37 12.71 2.63
N VAL A 810 36.50 13.20 3.11
CA VAL A 810 36.76 14.57 3.55
C VAL A 810 36.72 15.55 2.37
N ALA A 811 37.11 15.08 1.18
CA ALA A 811 36.89 15.72 -0.12
C ALA A 811 36.95 14.65 -1.22
N ALA A 812 36.15 14.81 -2.26
CA ALA A 812 36.15 13.94 -3.44
C ALA A 812 35.96 14.78 -4.70
N TYR A 813 36.85 14.63 -5.68
CA TYR A 813 36.83 15.34 -6.94
C TYR A 813 36.73 14.32 -8.08
N PRO A 814 35.52 14.10 -8.63
CA PRO A 814 35.33 13.23 -9.79
C PRO A 814 36.04 13.77 -11.04
N PHE A 815 36.14 15.10 -11.17
CA PHE A 815 36.61 15.80 -12.37
C PHE A 815 35.70 15.66 -13.60
N ASP A 816 34.41 15.43 -13.38
CA ASP A 816 33.38 15.25 -14.40
C ASP A 816 32.94 16.54 -15.13
N GLU A 817 33.52 17.68 -14.80
CA GLU A 817 33.22 18.92 -15.49
C GLU A 817 33.70 18.87 -16.95
N SER A 818 32.97 19.54 -17.85
CA SER A 818 33.33 19.59 -19.28
C SER A 818 34.25 20.77 -19.63
N SER A 819 34.41 21.73 -18.72
CA SER A 819 35.23 22.94 -18.88
C SER A 819 35.23 23.76 -17.58
N GLY A 820 36.25 24.59 -17.36
CA GLY A 820 36.25 25.59 -16.28
C GLY A 820 37.57 25.64 -15.51
N ALA A 821 37.62 26.52 -14.50
CA ALA A 821 38.78 26.71 -13.61
C ALA A 821 38.55 26.13 -12.20
N THR A 822 37.51 25.33 -12.02
CA THR A 822 37.09 24.78 -10.73
C THR A 822 36.75 23.30 -10.91
N ALA A 823 37.29 22.44 -10.03
CA ALA A 823 36.78 21.09 -9.83
C ALA A 823 35.92 21.07 -8.56
N TYR A 824 34.69 20.58 -8.68
CA TYR A 824 33.71 20.58 -7.59
C TYR A 824 33.92 19.38 -6.67
N ASP A 825 33.87 19.65 -5.36
CA ASP A 825 33.88 18.61 -4.34
C ASP A 825 32.50 17.92 -4.32
N SER A 826 32.45 16.63 -4.64
CA SER A 826 31.24 15.82 -4.64
C SER A 826 30.81 15.38 -3.24
N THR A 827 31.61 15.67 -2.20
CA THR A 827 31.24 15.44 -0.81
C THR A 827 30.38 16.58 -0.27
N THR A 828 29.82 16.34 0.91
CA THR A 828 29.04 17.30 1.68
C THR A 828 29.86 18.47 2.23
N ASN A 829 31.19 18.47 2.04
CA ASN A 829 32.09 19.46 2.60
C ASN A 829 32.28 20.71 1.71
N GLY A 830 31.96 20.63 0.41
CA GLY A 830 31.98 21.77 -0.52
C GLY A 830 33.37 22.38 -0.76
N ARG A 831 34.44 21.59 -0.64
CA ARG A 831 35.84 22.03 -0.71
C ARG A 831 36.36 22.07 -2.15
N ASN A 832 35.74 22.89 -3.00
CA ASN A 832 36.10 22.94 -4.42
C ASN A 832 37.60 23.25 -4.64
N ALA A 833 38.21 22.60 -5.63
CA ALA A 833 39.59 22.82 -6.01
C ALA A 833 39.71 23.87 -7.12
N THR A 834 40.68 24.76 -6.98
CA THR A 834 41.07 25.72 -8.02
C THR A 834 42.00 25.04 -9.01
N LEU A 835 41.69 25.17 -10.31
CA LEU A 835 42.45 24.58 -11.41
C LEU A 835 43.30 25.62 -12.11
N THR A 836 44.56 25.28 -12.40
CA THR A 836 45.51 26.16 -13.11
C THR A 836 46.11 25.39 -14.27
N ASN A 837 45.94 25.90 -15.50
CA ASN A 837 46.51 25.34 -16.75
C ASN A 837 46.20 23.84 -16.98
N THR A 838 45.15 23.27 -16.40
CA THR A 838 44.67 21.91 -16.67
C THR A 838 43.62 21.91 -17.79
N SER A 839 43.37 20.75 -18.40
CA SER A 839 42.26 20.54 -19.33
C SER A 839 41.45 19.30 -18.94
N PHE A 840 40.18 19.22 -19.34
CA PHE A 840 39.35 18.04 -19.09
C PHE A 840 39.45 17.07 -20.27
N VAL A 841 39.74 15.80 -19.97
CA VAL A 841 39.89 14.70 -20.95
C VAL A 841 39.02 13.52 -20.53
N SER A 842 38.92 12.48 -21.38
CA SER A 842 38.20 11.26 -21.00
C SER A 842 38.92 10.54 -19.86
N GLY A 843 38.19 10.32 -18.76
CA GLY A 843 38.66 9.60 -17.58
C GLY A 843 38.53 8.09 -17.68
N GLU A 844 38.93 7.41 -16.61
CA GLU A 844 38.55 6.01 -16.33
C GLU A 844 37.08 5.94 -15.89
N ILE A 845 36.62 6.93 -15.12
CA ILE A 845 35.24 7.11 -14.67
C ILE A 845 34.80 8.51 -15.09
N GLY A 846 34.04 8.62 -16.17
CA GLY A 846 33.58 9.93 -16.66
C GLY A 846 34.71 10.76 -17.28
N ASN A 847 34.90 11.99 -16.80
CA ASN A 847 36.01 12.87 -17.25
C ASN A 847 37.16 12.91 -16.23
N ALA A 848 38.33 13.38 -16.66
CA ALA A 848 39.55 13.48 -15.87
C ALA A 848 40.27 14.82 -16.11
N LEU A 849 41.20 15.18 -15.22
CA LEU A 849 42.10 16.32 -15.42
C LEU A 849 43.42 15.90 -16.05
N ASP A 850 43.74 16.49 -17.20
CA ASP A 850 45.05 16.42 -17.87
C ASP A 850 45.99 17.49 -17.33
N PHE A 851 47.20 17.05 -16.94
CA PHE A 851 48.31 17.87 -16.48
C PHE A 851 49.43 17.85 -17.53
N ASN A 852 49.82 19.04 -17.99
CA ASN A 852 50.62 19.25 -19.20
C ASN A 852 52.14 19.05 -19.05
N GLY A 853 52.63 18.56 -17.91
CA GLY A 853 54.07 18.35 -17.69
C GLY A 853 54.90 19.62 -17.50
N THR A 854 54.31 20.82 -17.47
CA THR A 854 55.04 22.09 -17.33
C THR A 854 54.49 23.00 -16.22
N SER A 855 53.18 23.26 -16.21
CA SER A 855 52.58 24.32 -15.39
C SER A 855 51.17 24.02 -14.86
N SER A 856 50.62 22.84 -15.16
CA SER A 856 49.30 22.43 -14.68
C SER A 856 49.32 22.05 -13.20
N THR A 857 48.37 22.59 -12.41
CA THR A 857 48.20 22.24 -10.99
C THR A 857 46.73 22.36 -10.59
N ALA A 858 46.34 21.65 -9.52
CA ALA A 858 45.06 21.87 -8.86
C ALA A 858 45.26 21.96 -7.34
N SER A 859 44.49 22.78 -6.63
CA SER A 859 44.63 22.91 -5.17
C SER A 859 43.32 23.23 -4.47
N ALA A 860 43.10 22.65 -3.28
CA ALA A 860 41.94 22.89 -2.44
C ALA A 860 42.32 23.05 -0.97
N SER A 861 41.65 23.97 -0.26
CA SER A 861 41.77 24.07 1.19
C SER A 861 40.75 23.16 1.87
N LEU A 862 41.24 22.28 2.73
CA LEU A 862 40.45 21.33 3.49
C LEU A 862 39.97 21.87 4.86
N GLY A 863 40.49 23.01 5.34
CA GLY A 863 40.10 23.55 6.66
C GLY A 863 40.46 22.65 7.86
N GLY A 864 39.99 23.02 9.06
CA GLY A 864 40.35 22.35 10.33
C GLY A 864 39.70 20.97 10.56
N THR A 865 38.78 20.56 9.69
CA THR A 865 38.06 19.27 9.72
C THR A 865 38.88 18.10 9.17
N ALA A 866 40.01 18.36 8.52
CA ALA A 866 40.99 17.35 8.11
C ALA A 866 42.07 17.12 9.20
N SER A 867 41.73 17.21 10.49
CA SER A 867 42.70 17.33 11.60
C SER A 867 43.86 16.32 11.48
N PRO A 868 45.07 16.77 11.14
CA PRO A 868 46.05 15.89 10.51
C PRO A 868 46.99 15.14 11.47
N GLY A 869 46.49 14.84 12.68
CA GLY A 869 47.21 14.03 13.66
C GLY A 869 46.86 12.53 13.60
N GLY A 870 45.74 12.17 12.95
CA GLY A 870 45.15 10.82 12.98
C GLY A 870 45.43 9.98 11.73
N SER A 871 44.78 8.81 11.69
CA SER A 871 44.74 7.95 10.51
C SER A 871 44.07 8.64 9.32
N PHE A 872 44.43 8.32 8.08
CA PHE A 872 43.83 8.93 6.89
C PHE A 872 44.03 8.05 5.66
N THR A 873 43.26 8.32 4.60
CA THR A 873 43.43 7.65 3.30
C THR A 873 43.40 8.66 2.17
N VAL A 874 44.18 8.40 1.11
CA VAL A 874 44.14 9.14 -0.16
C VAL A 874 44.05 8.15 -1.30
N ALA A 875 43.11 8.33 -2.22
CA ALA A 875 42.90 7.47 -3.38
C ALA A 875 42.63 8.28 -4.64
N PHE A 876 43.09 7.80 -5.79
CA PHE A 876 42.83 8.41 -7.10
C PHE A 876 43.22 7.47 -8.24
N TRP A 877 42.68 7.70 -9.42
CA TRP A 877 43.15 7.13 -10.67
C TRP A 877 44.25 8.00 -11.29
N VAL A 878 45.28 7.38 -11.86
CA VAL A 878 46.38 8.05 -12.55
C VAL A 878 46.73 7.38 -13.88
N LYS A 879 47.02 8.19 -14.91
CA LYS A 879 47.55 7.77 -16.22
C LYS A 879 48.74 8.63 -16.61
N PHE A 880 49.91 8.03 -16.84
CA PHE A 880 51.08 8.79 -17.31
C PHE A 880 51.04 9.02 -18.82
N ASN A 881 51.24 10.26 -19.28
CA ASN A 881 51.19 10.62 -20.71
C ASN A 881 52.57 10.53 -21.39
N SER A 882 53.67 10.68 -20.65
CA SER A 882 55.02 10.51 -21.16
C SER A 882 55.94 9.72 -20.24
N THR A 883 57.13 9.39 -20.73
CA THR A 883 58.21 8.76 -19.94
C THR A 883 59.06 9.79 -19.19
N GLY A 884 58.49 10.96 -18.86
CA GLY A 884 59.20 12.16 -18.38
C GLY A 884 60.36 11.89 -17.41
N THR A 885 61.41 12.71 -17.52
CA THR A 885 62.60 12.65 -16.65
C THR A 885 62.34 13.43 -15.36
N GLY A 886 62.22 12.75 -14.22
CA GLY A 886 61.97 13.44 -12.95
C GLY A 886 61.26 12.58 -11.90
N THR A 887 60.84 13.23 -10.81
CA THR A 887 60.06 12.60 -9.74
C THR A 887 58.81 13.43 -9.37
N PRO A 888 57.84 13.58 -10.29
CA PRO A 888 56.78 14.58 -10.12
C PRO A 888 55.86 14.27 -8.94
N PRO A 889 55.42 15.28 -8.16
CA PRO A 889 54.37 15.11 -7.18
C PRO A 889 53.03 14.89 -7.89
N LEU A 890 52.24 13.94 -7.42
CA LEU A 890 50.90 13.64 -7.92
C LEU A 890 49.84 14.28 -7.02
N ALA A 891 50.00 14.08 -5.71
CA ALA A 891 49.17 14.68 -4.69
C ALA A 891 50.02 14.97 -3.45
N SER A 892 49.75 16.06 -2.76
CA SER A 892 50.48 16.44 -1.55
C SER A 892 49.59 17.26 -0.64
N ASN A 893 49.94 17.32 0.63
CA ASN A 893 49.32 18.21 1.60
C ASN A 893 50.24 19.35 2.03
N ASN A 894 51.22 19.73 1.20
CA ASN A 894 52.12 20.83 1.48
C ASN A 894 52.23 21.70 0.24
N ASN A 895 52.10 23.02 0.42
CA ASN A 895 51.88 23.94 -0.70
C ASN A 895 53.18 24.32 -1.46
N ASN A 896 54.27 23.57 -1.33
CA ASN A 896 55.58 24.04 -1.81
C ASN A 896 56.59 22.98 -2.28
N GLY A 897 56.15 21.77 -2.64
CA GLY A 897 56.95 20.79 -3.40
C GLY A 897 58.35 20.47 -2.85
N TRP A 898 58.49 19.28 -2.25
CA TRP A 898 59.72 18.68 -1.65
C TRP A 898 60.07 19.13 -0.22
N LEU A 899 60.34 18.12 0.63
CA LEU A 899 61.04 18.23 1.91
C LEU A 899 60.44 19.24 2.91
N GLN A 900 59.12 19.21 3.09
CA GLN A 900 58.40 19.90 4.17
C GLN A 900 57.49 18.95 4.95
N LYS A 901 57.33 19.20 6.25
CA LYS A 901 56.56 18.39 7.19
C LYS A 901 55.16 18.08 6.63
N GLY A 902 54.81 16.80 6.44
CA GLY A 902 53.54 16.39 5.81
C GLY A 902 53.62 15.06 5.05
N TRP A 903 52.70 14.86 4.10
CA TRP A 903 52.69 13.75 3.15
C TRP A 903 52.71 14.22 1.70
N TYR A 904 53.39 13.46 0.85
CA TYR A 904 53.32 13.64 -0.60
C TYR A 904 53.36 12.28 -1.29
N ILE A 905 52.63 12.19 -2.40
CA ILE A 905 52.57 11.04 -3.29
C ILE A 905 53.28 11.46 -4.57
N CYS A 906 54.32 10.75 -4.96
CA CYS A 906 55.08 11.05 -6.16
C CYS A 906 55.39 9.77 -6.95
N ALA A 907 55.79 9.97 -8.21
CA ALA A 907 56.37 8.92 -9.03
C ALA A 907 57.90 9.06 -9.01
N ASN A 908 58.64 7.96 -8.94
CA ASN A 908 60.10 8.00 -9.14
C ASN A 908 60.47 7.96 -10.64
N GLN A 909 61.76 8.05 -10.97
CA GLN A 909 62.25 7.99 -12.37
C GLN A 909 61.85 6.70 -13.11
N GLY A 910 61.57 5.63 -12.36
CA GLY A 910 61.05 4.36 -12.88
C GLY A 910 59.52 4.26 -12.86
N ARG A 911 58.79 5.36 -12.68
CA ARG A 911 57.31 5.43 -12.53
C ARG A 911 56.77 4.48 -11.47
N ASN A 912 57.54 4.20 -10.43
CA ASN A 912 56.97 3.60 -9.23
C ASN A 912 56.31 4.73 -8.47
N VAL A 913 55.04 4.55 -8.09
CA VAL A 913 54.29 5.58 -7.36
C VAL A 913 54.31 5.21 -5.88
N GLY A 914 54.58 6.19 -5.03
CA GLY A 914 54.68 5.96 -3.60
C GLY A 914 54.30 7.19 -2.80
N MET A 915 53.91 6.95 -1.55
CA MET A 915 53.65 7.99 -0.58
C MET A 915 54.80 8.09 0.41
N TYR A 916 55.22 9.31 0.68
CA TYR A 916 56.16 9.67 1.73
C TYR A 916 55.45 10.44 2.84
N LEU A 917 55.83 10.13 4.07
CA LEU A 917 55.47 10.81 5.30
C LEU A 917 56.76 11.37 5.91
N TRP A 918 56.85 12.68 6.13
CA TRP A 918 58.05 13.30 6.70
C TRP A 918 57.70 14.23 7.86
N ASP A 919 58.45 14.10 8.96
CA ASP A 919 58.16 14.81 10.22
C ASP A 919 58.88 16.16 10.38
N GLY A 920 59.81 16.48 9.46
CA GLY A 920 60.64 17.67 9.53
C GLY A 920 61.84 17.59 10.49
N ALA A 921 62.00 16.47 11.20
CA ALA A 921 63.01 16.25 12.24
C ALA A 921 63.92 15.03 11.97
N GLY A 922 63.77 14.37 10.81
CA GLY A 922 64.66 13.31 10.34
C GLY A 922 64.03 11.91 10.30
N ASN A 923 62.76 11.76 10.70
CA ASN A 923 62.03 10.49 10.55
C ASN A 923 61.13 10.53 9.31
N ALA A 924 61.22 9.47 8.50
CA ALA A 924 60.40 9.31 7.30
C ALA A 924 59.83 7.89 7.22
N ALA A 925 58.56 7.79 6.84
CA ALA A 925 57.95 6.53 6.44
C ALA A 925 57.55 6.62 4.96
N SER A 926 57.71 5.53 4.21
CA SER A 926 57.31 5.52 2.80
C SER A 926 56.80 4.16 2.38
N SER A 927 55.90 4.16 1.41
CA SER A 927 55.40 2.96 0.75
C SER A 927 55.37 3.19 -0.75
N TRP A 928 55.94 2.28 -1.53
CA TRP A 928 56.21 2.41 -2.95
C TRP A 928 55.71 1.22 -3.73
N THR A 929 55.25 1.43 -4.97
CA THR A 929 54.98 0.30 -5.85
C THR A 929 56.29 -0.47 -6.11
N THR A 930 56.19 -1.79 -6.15
CA THR A 930 57.30 -2.69 -6.48
C THR A 930 57.49 -2.86 -7.99
N THR A 931 56.54 -2.35 -8.78
CA THR A 931 56.55 -2.38 -10.24
C THR A 931 56.22 -1.00 -10.82
N SER A 932 56.89 -0.66 -11.93
CA SER A 932 56.64 0.56 -12.70
C SER A 932 55.20 0.60 -13.20
N LEU A 933 54.55 1.76 -13.10
CA LEU A 933 53.35 2.05 -13.88
C LEU A 933 53.72 2.28 -15.36
N GLY A 934 52.87 1.83 -16.28
CA GLY A 934 53.02 2.05 -17.72
C GLY A 934 52.52 3.44 -18.15
N THR A 935 52.83 3.85 -19.37
CA THR A 935 52.25 5.05 -19.99
C THR A 935 50.94 4.71 -20.69
N GLY A 936 49.97 5.62 -20.70
CA GLY A 936 48.68 5.45 -21.38
C GLY A 936 47.71 4.44 -20.74
N VAL A 937 47.99 3.95 -19.54
CA VAL A 937 47.16 2.99 -18.81
C VAL A 937 46.67 3.60 -17.50
N TRP A 938 45.36 3.63 -17.28
CA TRP A 938 44.77 4.02 -16.00
C TRP A 938 45.12 3.02 -14.90
N THR A 939 45.55 3.53 -13.75
CA THR A 939 45.81 2.72 -12.56
C THR A 939 45.27 3.45 -11.34
N HIS A 940 44.46 2.76 -10.53
CA HIS A 940 43.99 3.28 -9.26
C HIS A 940 45.06 3.09 -8.19
N MET A 941 45.39 4.15 -7.49
CA MET A 941 46.34 4.15 -6.39
C MET A 941 45.61 4.57 -5.11
N ALA A 942 45.78 3.81 -4.02
CA ALA A 942 45.32 4.23 -2.70
C ALA A 942 46.42 4.04 -1.66
N PHE A 943 46.52 4.99 -0.72
CA PHE A 943 47.45 4.97 0.39
C PHE A 943 46.67 5.20 1.68
N SER A 944 46.62 4.16 2.51
CA SER A 944 45.92 4.15 3.81
C SER A 944 46.97 4.22 4.92
N VAL A 945 46.87 5.24 5.76
CA VAL A 945 47.76 5.49 6.91
C VAL A 945 46.97 5.20 8.17
N ASP A 946 47.30 4.09 8.80
CA ASP A 946 46.74 3.67 10.07
C ASP A 946 47.72 4.01 11.20
N ARG A 947 47.42 5.08 11.93
CA ARG A 947 48.22 5.53 13.08
C ARG A 947 48.02 4.66 14.31
N GLU A 948 46.84 4.09 14.46
CA GLU A 948 46.49 3.27 15.62
C GLU A 948 47.31 1.98 15.61
N ASN A 949 47.46 1.37 14.43
CA ASN A 949 48.26 0.17 14.24
C ASN A 949 49.71 0.45 13.77
N GLY A 950 50.05 1.71 13.49
CA GLY A 950 51.39 2.13 13.07
C GLY A 950 51.79 1.62 11.68
N VAL A 951 50.86 1.57 10.73
CA VAL A 951 51.05 0.98 9.39
C VAL A 951 50.66 1.97 8.28
N ILE A 952 51.49 2.04 7.23
CA ILE A 952 51.15 2.64 5.94
C ILE A 952 50.96 1.52 4.92
N SER A 953 49.77 1.44 4.33
CA SER A 953 49.39 0.43 3.34
C SER A 953 49.16 1.07 1.98
N GLN A 954 49.70 0.44 0.94
CA GLN A 954 49.53 0.86 -0.45
C GLN A 954 48.69 -0.16 -1.21
N TYR A 955 47.75 0.33 -2.02
CA TYR A 955 46.90 -0.46 -2.87
C TYR A 955 47.02 0.00 -4.33
N ARG A 956 46.96 -0.98 -5.24
CA ARG A 956 46.91 -0.76 -6.68
C ARG A 956 45.68 -1.49 -7.22
N ASN A 957 44.79 -0.77 -7.90
CA ASN A 957 43.53 -1.31 -8.43
C ASN A 957 42.71 -2.06 -7.34
N GLY A 958 42.66 -1.51 -6.13
CA GLY A 958 41.97 -2.11 -4.98
C GLY A 958 42.77 -3.18 -4.22
N VAL A 959 43.92 -3.63 -4.75
CA VAL A 959 44.68 -4.75 -4.17
C VAL A 959 45.90 -4.26 -3.39
N LEU A 960 46.05 -4.72 -2.14
CA LEU A 960 47.21 -4.41 -1.29
C LEU A 960 48.51 -4.86 -1.98
N GLN A 961 49.45 -3.93 -2.16
CA GLN A 961 50.76 -4.17 -2.77
C GLN A 961 51.86 -4.28 -1.73
N SER A 962 51.83 -3.39 -0.74
CA SER A 962 52.86 -3.31 0.29
C SER A 962 52.31 -2.62 1.53
N ALA A 963 52.86 -2.98 2.69
CA ALA A 963 52.59 -2.33 3.97
C ALA A 963 53.93 -2.08 4.68
N GLY A 964 54.07 -0.91 5.31
CA GLY A 964 55.29 -0.52 6.03
C GLY A 964 54.95 0.03 7.41
N ALA A 965 55.90 -0.04 8.34
CA ALA A 965 55.74 0.54 9.67
C ALA A 965 55.88 2.07 9.65
N ILE A 966 55.11 2.76 10.48
CA ILE A 966 55.20 4.20 10.72
C ILE A 966 55.83 4.43 12.09
N SER A 967 56.93 5.20 12.16
CA SER A 967 57.51 5.66 13.43
C SER A 967 56.69 6.82 14.02
N SER A 968 56.60 6.89 15.35
CA SER A 968 55.56 7.61 16.11
C SER A 968 55.65 9.16 16.18
N SER A 969 56.07 9.86 15.12
CA SER A 969 55.84 11.31 15.04
C SER A 969 55.69 11.79 13.60
N LEU A 970 54.49 12.27 13.25
CA LEU A 970 54.35 13.30 12.22
C LEU A 970 53.58 14.41 12.94
N GLY A 971 54.20 15.56 13.14
CA GLY A 971 53.49 16.69 13.75
C GLY A 971 52.46 17.28 12.79
N SER A 972 51.73 18.32 13.23
CA SER A 972 50.71 19.06 12.45
C SER A 972 51.07 19.23 10.97
N ILE A 973 50.16 18.77 10.12
CA ILE A 973 50.19 18.85 8.65
C ILE A 973 49.45 20.13 8.22
N ASP A 974 49.72 20.63 7.01
CA ASP A 974 48.97 21.72 6.39
C ASP A 974 47.52 21.32 6.07
N THR A 975 46.62 22.30 5.96
CA THR A 975 45.19 22.08 5.67
C THR A 975 44.87 22.17 4.19
N THR A 976 45.86 22.08 3.30
CA THR A 976 45.69 22.27 1.85
C THR A 976 46.11 21.01 1.11
N ILE A 977 45.30 20.55 0.14
CA ILE A 977 45.71 19.52 -0.82
C ILE A 977 46.13 20.19 -2.13
N GLY A 978 47.29 19.81 -2.65
CA GLY A 978 47.78 20.16 -3.99
C GLY A 978 47.96 18.93 -4.86
N LEU A 979 47.39 18.95 -6.06
CA LEU A 979 47.57 17.96 -7.12
C LEU A 979 48.52 18.50 -8.18
N ALA A 980 49.48 17.68 -8.60
CA ALA A 980 50.58 18.07 -9.49
C ALA A 980 51.39 19.31 -9.03
N LEU A 981 51.31 19.65 -7.74
CA LEU A 981 51.86 20.89 -7.20
C LEU A 981 53.35 20.70 -6.80
N GLY A 982 54.28 21.08 -7.68
CA GLY A 982 55.72 21.09 -7.40
C GLY A 982 56.58 20.85 -8.65
N SER A 983 57.91 20.76 -8.47
CA SER A 983 58.88 20.58 -9.57
C SER A 983 59.64 19.25 -9.40
N PRO A 984 59.82 18.41 -10.43
CA PRO A 984 59.35 18.60 -11.81
C PRO A 984 57.84 18.38 -11.93
N SER A 985 57.20 19.05 -12.90
CA SER A 985 55.74 19.02 -13.09
C SER A 985 55.25 17.66 -13.61
N PHE A 986 54.02 17.26 -13.23
CA PHE A 986 53.40 16.01 -13.65
C PHE A 986 52.86 16.10 -15.08
N ASP A 987 53.21 15.10 -15.92
CA ASP A 987 52.73 14.92 -17.29
C ASP A 987 51.85 13.66 -17.37
N GLY A 988 50.54 13.85 -17.25
CA GLY A 988 49.58 12.76 -17.12
C GLY A 988 48.21 13.22 -16.66
N ASP A 989 47.29 12.26 -16.55
CA ASP A 989 45.90 12.50 -16.17
C ASP A 989 45.61 11.98 -14.75
N LEU A 990 44.78 12.69 -13.99
CA LEU A 990 44.21 12.22 -12.72
C LEU A 990 42.68 12.21 -12.79
N ASP A 991 42.08 11.19 -12.18
CA ASP A 991 40.63 10.96 -12.16
C ASP A 991 40.18 10.53 -10.74
N ASN A 992 38.97 10.93 -10.34
CA ASN A 992 38.29 10.56 -9.09
C ASN A 992 39.20 10.63 -7.84
N PHE A 993 39.75 11.81 -7.56
CA PHE A 993 40.59 12.01 -6.37
C PHE A 993 39.74 12.05 -5.10
N GLN A 994 40.10 11.28 -4.08
CA GLN A 994 39.36 11.17 -2.83
C GLN A 994 40.31 11.13 -1.62
N THR A 995 39.88 11.71 -0.50
CA THR A 995 40.64 11.64 0.76
C THR A 995 39.71 11.48 1.96
N TRP A 996 40.14 10.72 2.97
CA TRP A 996 39.39 10.44 4.22
C TRP A 996 40.24 10.79 5.43
N ASN A 997 39.62 11.12 6.56
CA ASN A 997 40.26 11.38 7.85
C ASN A 997 40.34 10.11 8.73
N TYR A 998 40.30 8.93 8.11
CA TYR A 998 40.53 7.62 8.74
C TYR A 998 41.20 6.67 7.74
N ALA A 999 41.76 5.57 8.26
CA ALA A 999 42.35 4.51 7.45
C ALA A 999 41.23 3.63 6.89
N LEU A 1000 41.08 3.59 5.56
CA LEU A 1000 40.15 2.68 4.89
C LEU A 1000 40.66 1.23 4.99
N ASP A 1001 39.73 0.30 5.14
CA ASP A 1001 40.00 -1.13 5.01
C ASP A 1001 40.09 -1.56 3.52
N PRO A 1002 40.58 -2.78 3.21
CA PRO A 1002 40.71 -3.23 1.82
C PRO A 1002 39.40 -3.23 0.99
N LYS A 1003 38.24 -3.45 1.62
CA LYS A 1003 36.93 -3.46 0.94
C LYS A 1003 36.49 -2.04 0.59
N GLU A 1004 36.67 -1.11 1.51
CA GLU A 1004 36.39 0.31 1.29
C GLU A 1004 37.31 0.88 0.19
N ILE A 1005 38.56 0.45 0.14
CA ILE A 1005 39.52 0.84 -0.92
C ILE A 1005 39.13 0.27 -2.29
N ALA A 1006 38.63 -0.96 -2.34
CA ALA A 1006 38.08 -1.53 -3.56
C ALA A 1006 36.86 -0.74 -4.05
N SER A 1007 35.98 -0.31 -3.15
CA SER A 1007 34.83 0.55 -3.48
C SER A 1007 35.27 1.92 -3.99
N ALA A 1008 36.29 2.54 -3.39
CA ALA A 1008 36.87 3.81 -3.87
C ALA A 1008 37.44 3.71 -5.29
N ALA A 1009 37.94 2.52 -5.66
CA ALA A 1009 38.42 2.19 -7.01
C ALA A 1009 37.29 1.89 -8.01
N GLY A 1010 36.01 2.05 -7.65
CA GLY A 1010 34.87 1.65 -8.51
C GLY A 1010 34.65 0.12 -8.58
N GLY A 1011 35.18 -0.62 -7.60
CA GLY A 1011 34.92 -2.04 -7.40
C GLY A 1011 33.63 -2.29 -6.62
N ASP A 1012 33.06 -3.49 -6.78
CA ASP A 1012 31.88 -3.94 -6.01
C ASP A 1012 32.37 -4.90 -4.91
N PRO A 1013 32.38 -4.47 -3.63
CA PRO A 1013 32.94 -5.26 -2.53
C PRO A 1013 32.09 -6.48 -2.16
N GLY A 1014 30.89 -6.64 -2.74
CA GLY A 1014 30.02 -7.80 -2.54
C GLY A 1014 30.38 -9.01 -3.40
N LEU A 1015 31.30 -8.89 -4.37
CA LEU A 1015 31.65 -9.95 -5.31
C LEU A 1015 32.94 -10.68 -4.89
N ALA A 1016 32.99 -12.01 -5.02
CA ALA A 1016 34.22 -12.78 -4.73
C ALA A 1016 35.28 -12.69 -5.84
N VAL A 1017 34.84 -12.44 -7.09
CA VAL A 1017 35.69 -12.19 -8.26
C VAL A 1017 34.85 -11.49 -9.34
N ARG A 1018 35.42 -10.48 -10.02
CA ARG A 1018 34.78 -9.78 -11.14
C ARG A 1018 35.76 -9.60 -12.29
N CYS A 1019 35.74 -10.48 -13.28
CA CYS A 1019 36.49 -10.28 -14.52
C CYS A 1019 35.67 -9.39 -15.46
N LYS A 1020 36.11 -8.14 -15.72
CA LYS A 1020 35.37 -7.21 -16.60
C LYS A 1020 35.41 -7.64 -18.08
N LEU A 1021 36.40 -8.44 -18.47
CA LEU A 1021 36.57 -9.00 -19.82
C LEU A 1021 36.54 -7.92 -20.93
N ASN A 1022 37.11 -6.76 -20.64
CA ASN A 1022 37.28 -5.64 -21.57
C ASN A 1022 38.70 -5.05 -21.52
N ASP A 1023 39.71 -5.83 -21.09
CA ASP A 1023 41.07 -5.39 -20.74
C ASP A 1023 42.00 -5.07 -21.95
N ASN A 1024 41.44 -4.90 -23.16
CA ASN A 1024 42.11 -4.57 -24.43
C ASN A 1024 43.19 -5.57 -24.94
N ALA A 1025 43.57 -5.42 -26.22
CA ALA A 1025 44.45 -6.35 -26.94
C ALA A 1025 45.86 -6.46 -26.33
N GLY A 1026 46.38 -7.69 -26.21
CA GLY A 1026 47.74 -8.01 -25.76
C GLY A 1026 47.86 -8.55 -24.32
N SER A 1027 46.82 -8.46 -23.49
CA SER A 1027 46.85 -8.97 -22.12
C SER A 1027 46.73 -10.50 -22.06
N THR A 1028 47.60 -11.17 -21.28
CA THR A 1028 47.49 -12.60 -20.91
C THR A 1028 46.58 -12.84 -19.71
N LYS A 1029 45.99 -11.78 -19.16
CA LYS A 1029 45.14 -11.79 -17.96
C LYS A 1029 43.82 -11.05 -18.18
N ALA A 1030 42.77 -11.48 -17.49
CA ALA A 1030 41.56 -10.71 -17.25
C ALA A 1030 41.59 -10.22 -15.80
N TRP A 1031 41.56 -8.90 -15.61
CA TRP A 1031 41.81 -8.31 -14.29
C TRP A 1031 40.55 -8.38 -13.42
N ASP A 1032 40.75 -8.70 -12.14
CA ASP A 1032 39.69 -8.77 -11.14
C ASP A 1032 39.36 -7.39 -10.59
N ALA A 1033 38.10 -6.99 -10.73
CA ALA A 1033 37.54 -5.72 -10.28
C ALA A 1033 36.68 -5.84 -9.01
N SER A 1034 36.73 -6.98 -8.32
CA SER A 1034 36.03 -7.19 -7.03
C SER A 1034 36.82 -6.69 -5.81
N GLY A 1035 38.10 -6.33 -6.00
CA GLY A 1035 38.98 -5.90 -4.92
C GLY A 1035 39.81 -7.00 -4.28
N PHE A 1036 39.52 -8.29 -4.55
CA PHE A 1036 40.26 -9.42 -3.96
C PHE A 1036 41.48 -9.86 -4.78
N GLY A 1037 41.71 -9.28 -5.95
CA GLY A 1037 42.93 -9.48 -6.75
C GLY A 1037 43.03 -10.85 -7.41
N HIS A 1038 41.90 -11.55 -7.59
CA HIS A 1038 41.79 -12.87 -8.21
C HIS A 1038 41.90 -12.80 -9.74
N ASN A 1039 42.97 -12.17 -10.26
CA ASN A 1039 43.19 -11.93 -11.69
C ASN A 1039 43.23 -13.24 -12.48
N ALA A 1040 42.33 -13.40 -13.43
CA ALA A 1040 42.22 -14.62 -14.20
C ALA A 1040 43.24 -14.67 -15.35
N THR A 1041 43.70 -15.86 -15.71
CA THR A 1041 44.67 -16.10 -16.79
C THR A 1041 43.96 -16.60 -18.04
N LEU A 1042 44.24 -15.99 -19.20
CA LEU A 1042 43.75 -16.45 -20.49
C LEU A 1042 44.65 -17.59 -20.98
N THR A 1043 44.10 -18.80 -21.12
CA THR A 1043 44.83 -19.99 -21.55
C THR A 1043 44.29 -20.48 -22.89
N GLY A 1044 45.15 -20.82 -23.84
CA GLY A 1044 44.73 -21.30 -25.17
C GLY A 1044 44.11 -20.22 -26.08
N MET A 1045 44.30 -18.94 -25.74
CA MET A 1045 43.73 -17.78 -26.47
C MET A 1045 44.84 -16.94 -27.10
N ASN A 1046 44.61 -16.44 -28.31
CA ASN A 1046 45.52 -15.49 -28.95
C ASN A 1046 45.21 -14.07 -28.44
N THR A 1047 46.01 -13.58 -27.49
CA THR A 1047 45.81 -12.29 -26.82
C THR A 1047 45.85 -11.08 -27.75
N SER A 1048 46.44 -11.22 -28.95
CA SER A 1048 46.47 -10.17 -29.96
C SER A 1048 45.18 -10.05 -30.78
N SER A 1049 44.30 -11.05 -30.75
CA SER A 1049 43.08 -11.09 -31.58
C SER A 1049 41.81 -11.54 -30.84
N CYS A 1050 41.91 -12.05 -29.62
CA CYS A 1050 40.76 -12.55 -28.87
C CYS A 1050 39.88 -11.44 -28.28
N TRP A 1051 40.36 -10.22 -28.20
CA TRP A 1051 39.58 -9.08 -27.72
C TRP A 1051 38.84 -8.44 -28.89
N VAL A 1052 37.51 -8.59 -28.93
CA VAL A 1052 36.65 -8.12 -30.02
C VAL A 1052 35.50 -7.31 -29.45
N ASN A 1053 35.41 -6.02 -29.82
CA ASN A 1053 34.34 -5.10 -29.43
C ASN A 1053 34.07 -5.04 -27.91
N GLY A 1054 35.13 -4.99 -27.09
CA GLY A 1054 35.00 -4.91 -25.63
C GLY A 1054 34.54 -6.21 -24.96
N ALA A 1055 34.63 -7.34 -25.67
CA ALA A 1055 34.37 -8.67 -25.15
C ALA A 1055 35.51 -9.65 -25.52
N LEU A 1056 35.58 -10.76 -24.81
CA LEU A 1056 36.56 -11.82 -25.05
C LEU A 1056 35.96 -12.93 -25.95
N GLN A 1057 36.54 -13.13 -27.13
CA GLN A 1057 36.19 -14.19 -28.05
C GLN A 1057 37.01 -15.46 -27.77
N PHE A 1058 36.32 -16.57 -27.52
CA PHE A 1058 36.92 -17.86 -27.19
C PHE A 1058 37.20 -18.71 -28.46
N SER A 1059 38.34 -19.39 -28.48
CA SER A 1059 38.67 -20.43 -29.47
C SER A 1059 38.25 -21.81 -28.96
N SER A 1060 38.33 -22.85 -29.79
CA SER A 1060 37.99 -24.23 -29.39
C SER A 1060 38.85 -24.82 -28.26
N ALA A 1061 39.97 -24.18 -27.91
CA ALA A 1061 40.87 -24.58 -26.82
C ALA A 1061 41.07 -23.47 -25.77
N GLY A 1062 40.35 -22.34 -25.90
CA GLY A 1062 40.54 -21.16 -25.06
C GLY A 1062 39.67 -21.16 -23.81
N TYR A 1063 40.23 -20.81 -22.65
CA TYR A 1063 39.48 -20.59 -21.41
C TYR A 1063 40.13 -19.52 -20.53
N VAL A 1064 39.33 -18.94 -19.63
CA VAL A 1064 39.77 -17.97 -18.62
C VAL A 1064 39.76 -18.67 -17.27
N GLN A 1065 40.92 -18.68 -16.59
CA GLN A 1065 41.08 -19.38 -15.32
C GLN A 1065 41.40 -18.42 -14.18
N CYS A 1066 40.50 -18.31 -13.21
CA CYS A 1066 40.79 -17.62 -11.96
C CYS A 1066 41.80 -18.43 -11.11
N PRO A 1067 42.67 -17.76 -10.33
CA PRO A 1067 43.48 -18.43 -9.31
C PRO A 1067 42.59 -19.12 -8.26
N PRO A 1068 43.13 -20.08 -7.48
CA PRO A 1068 42.37 -20.72 -6.42
C PRO A 1068 41.75 -19.69 -5.46
N LEU A 1069 40.42 -19.68 -5.37
CA LEU A 1069 39.68 -18.84 -4.43
C LEU A 1069 39.77 -19.49 -3.05
N SER A 1070 40.40 -18.82 -2.08
CA SER A 1070 40.55 -19.33 -0.71
C SER A 1070 39.18 -19.54 -0.03
N THR A 1071 39.09 -20.44 0.95
CA THR A 1071 37.86 -20.68 1.74
C THR A 1071 37.41 -19.48 2.58
N THR A 1072 38.22 -18.42 2.64
CA THR A 1072 37.89 -17.14 3.27
C THR A 1072 37.25 -16.13 2.30
N SER A 1073 37.32 -16.36 0.98
CA SER A 1073 36.75 -15.49 -0.06
C SER A 1073 35.53 -16.06 -0.78
N LEU A 1074 35.21 -17.33 -0.56
CA LEU A 1074 33.89 -17.90 -0.82
C LEU A 1074 33.34 -18.42 0.51
N PRO A 1075 32.19 -17.92 1.00
CA PRO A 1075 31.54 -18.51 2.17
C PRO A 1075 31.34 -20.01 1.91
N SER A 1076 31.42 -20.84 2.96
CA SER A 1076 31.20 -22.29 2.87
C SER A 1076 29.72 -22.66 2.60
N GLY A 1077 29.05 -21.92 1.72
CA GLY A 1077 27.62 -21.99 1.44
C GLY A 1077 27.29 -21.64 -0.02
N SER A 1078 26.03 -21.25 -0.27
CA SER A 1078 25.52 -20.93 -1.60
C SER A 1078 26.28 -19.76 -2.23
N PHE A 1079 26.48 -19.80 -3.55
CA PHE A 1079 27.14 -18.73 -4.29
C PHE A 1079 26.42 -18.45 -5.60
N SER A 1080 26.54 -17.21 -6.07
CA SER A 1080 25.96 -16.78 -7.36
C SER A 1080 27.06 -16.41 -8.35
N VAL A 1081 26.83 -16.71 -9.62
CA VAL A 1081 27.70 -16.32 -10.74
C VAL A 1081 26.86 -15.61 -11.80
N ALA A 1082 27.38 -14.51 -12.35
CA ALA A 1082 26.73 -13.77 -13.42
C ALA A 1082 27.73 -13.44 -14.54
N PHE A 1083 27.28 -13.50 -15.80
CA PHE A 1083 28.09 -13.12 -16.97
C PHE A 1083 27.22 -12.72 -18.17
N TRP A 1084 27.83 -12.01 -19.11
CA TRP A 1084 27.30 -11.74 -20.45
C TRP A 1084 27.98 -12.64 -21.47
N VAL A 1085 27.22 -13.27 -22.37
CA VAL A 1085 27.77 -14.16 -23.41
C VAL A 1085 27.05 -13.98 -24.74
N LYS A 1086 27.79 -14.13 -25.85
CA LYS A 1086 27.27 -14.17 -27.21
C LYS A 1086 27.81 -15.42 -27.93
N PHE A 1087 26.93 -16.25 -28.47
CA PHE A 1087 27.31 -17.45 -29.23
C PHE A 1087 27.53 -17.13 -30.72
N ALA A 1088 28.46 -17.86 -31.37
CA ALA A 1088 28.67 -17.80 -32.81
C ALA A 1088 27.86 -18.93 -33.51
N ASP A 1089 27.19 -18.58 -34.61
CA ASP A 1089 26.06 -19.30 -35.26
C ASP A 1089 26.31 -20.71 -35.86
N SER A 1090 27.32 -21.50 -35.46
CA SER A 1090 27.58 -22.78 -36.17
C SER A 1090 28.20 -23.94 -35.38
N GLY A 1091 28.26 -23.88 -34.05
CA GLY A 1091 28.79 -25.01 -33.25
C GLY A 1091 27.76 -26.11 -33.00
N THR A 1092 28.06 -27.37 -33.34
CA THR A 1092 27.24 -28.55 -32.99
C THR A 1092 27.52 -29.12 -31.59
N GLY A 1093 28.35 -28.44 -30.78
CA GLY A 1093 28.74 -28.86 -29.42
C GLY A 1093 28.12 -27.99 -28.31
N THR A 1094 27.97 -28.56 -27.13
CA THR A 1094 27.49 -27.88 -25.91
C THR A 1094 28.68 -27.31 -25.11
N PRO A 1095 28.95 -25.98 -25.17
CA PRO A 1095 30.11 -25.40 -24.48
C PRO A 1095 29.90 -25.37 -22.96
N GLN A 1096 30.99 -25.53 -22.20
CA GLN A 1096 31.01 -25.25 -20.76
C GLN A 1096 31.33 -23.77 -20.55
N LEU A 1097 30.48 -23.05 -19.80
CA LEU A 1097 30.63 -21.61 -19.61
C LEU A 1097 31.42 -21.25 -18.34
N VAL A 1098 31.21 -21.97 -17.23
CA VAL A 1098 31.95 -21.80 -15.97
C VAL A 1098 32.15 -23.19 -15.33
N SER A 1099 33.31 -23.46 -14.75
CA SER A 1099 33.61 -24.73 -14.04
C SER A 1099 34.51 -24.48 -12.83
N ASN A 1100 34.34 -25.29 -11.78
CA ASN A 1100 35.21 -25.31 -10.59
C ASN A 1100 36.13 -26.54 -10.54
N ASN A 1101 36.15 -27.40 -11.57
CA ASN A 1101 37.03 -28.58 -11.64
C ASN A 1101 37.51 -28.82 -13.09
N ASN A 1102 38.82 -29.02 -13.28
CA ASN A 1102 39.47 -29.19 -14.59
C ASN A 1102 39.44 -30.65 -15.12
N ASN A 1103 38.62 -31.55 -14.58
CA ASN A 1103 38.53 -32.96 -14.96
C ASN A 1103 37.12 -33.32 -15.44
N GLY A 1104 36.97 -33.51 -16.75
CA GLY A 1104 35.71 -33.57 -17.49
C GLY A 1104 34.68 -34.67 -17.17
N TRP A 1105 34.64 -35.29 -15.99
CA TRP A 1105 33.60 -36.26 -15.61
C TRP A 1105 33.24 -36.20 -14.11
N LEU A 1106 32.55 -35.13 -13.70
CA LEU A 1106 31.54 -35.12 -12.62
C LEU A 1106 30.77 -33.78 -12.64
N GLN A 1107 29.43 -33.87 -12.66
CA GLN A 1107 28.46 -32.79 -12.84
C GLN A 1107 28.39 -31.85 -11.63
N LYS A 1108 28.74 -30.57 -11.80
CA LYS A 1108 28.15 -29.41 -11.10
C LYS A 1108 28.41 -28.16 -11.96
N GLY A 1109 27.34 -27.50 -12.44
CA GLY A 1109 27.44 -26.16 -13.04
C GLY A 1109 27.55 -26.02 -14.56
N VAL A 1110 26.91 -26.82 -15.42
CA VAL A 1110 26.98 -26.60 -16.89
C VAL A 1110 25.70 -25.99 -17.44
N VAL A 1111 25.78 -24.75 -17.93
CA VAL A 1111 24.70 -24.06 -18.67
C VAL A 1111 24.83 -24.36 -20.16
N HIS A 1112 23.77 -24.86 -20.80
CA HIS A 1112 23.73 -25.21 -22.23
C HIS A 1112 22.72 -24.34 -22.99
N HIS A 1113 23.05 -23.87 -24.20
CA HIS A 1113 22.16 -23.03 -25.00
C HIS A 1113 22.32 -23.19 -26.52
N ARG A 1114 21.31 -22.76 -27.30
CA ARG A 1114 21.18 -22.90 -28.76
C ARG A 1114 20.64 -21.66 -29.51
N GLU A 1115 20.51 -20.47 -28.91
CA GLU A 1115 20.03 -19.27 -29.63
C GLU A 1115 21.05 -18.12 -29.76
N PRO A 1116 20.96 -17.25 -30.81
CA PRO A 1116 22.02 -16.33 -31.19
C PRO A 1116 21.75 -14.85 -30.83
N ARG A 1117 21.37 -14.55 -29.57
CA ARG A 1117 21.22 -13.17 -29.08
C ARG A 1117 22.08 -12.90 -27.83
N PRO A 1118 22.57 -11.67 -27.60
CA PRO A 1118 23.26 -11.33 -26.36
C PRO A 1118 22.28 -11.36 -25.18
N LEU A 1119 22.61 -12.11 -24.14
CA LEU A 1119 21.76 -12.37 -22.97
C LEU A 1119 22.56 -12.14 -21.67
N ARG A 1120 21.89 -11.66 -20.61
CA ARG A 1120 22.42 -11.58 -19.24
C ARG A 1120 21.92 -12.79 -18.44
N TRP A 1121 22.82 -13.49 -17.77
CA TRP A 1121 22.47 -14.63 -16.90
C TRP A 1121 22.83 -14.35 -15.44
N LEU A 1122 21.95 -14.78 -14.52
CA LEU A 1122 22.22 -14.92 -13.09
C LEU A 1122 22.00 -16.39 -12.73
N VAL A 1123 23.01 -17.02 -12.10
CA VAL A 1123 22.92 -18.42 -11.67
C VAL A 1123 23.20 -18.48 -10.18
N SER A 1124 22.24 -18.95 -9.38
CA SER A 1124 22.40 -19.21 -7.94
C SER A 1124 22.61 -20.70 -7.71
N VAL A 1125 23.60 -21.08 -6.90
CA VAL A 1125 23.90 -22.49 -6.58
C VAL A 1125 23.76 -22.70 -5.08
N GLY A 1126 22.73 -23.45 -4.68
CA GLY A 1126 22.50 -23.89 -3.31
C GLY A 1126 23.22 -25.19 -2.95
N TRP A 1127 23.67 -25.32 -1.70
CA TRP A 1127 24.13 -26.58 -1.12
C TRP A 1127 23.19 -26.99 0.01
N ASP A 1128 22.35 -28.01 -0.21
CA ASP A 1128 21.71 -28.72 0.89
C ASP A 1128 22.61 -29.85 1.39
N ARG A 1129 22.62 -30.05 2.71
CA ARG A 1129 23.39 -31.13 3.36
C ARG A 1129 22.62 -32.46 3.35
N CYS A 1130 22.07 -32.83 2.20
CA CYS A 1130 21.74 -34.19 1.81
C CYS A 1130 21.64 -34.22 0.28
N GLU A 1131 21.73 -35.40 -0.30
CA GLU A 1131 22.17 -35.69 -1.68
C GLU A 1131 21.67 -34.76 -2.83
N ARG A 1132 22.63 -34.36 -3.70
CA ARG A 1132 22.49 -33.74 -5.05
C ARG A 1132 22.00 -32.28 -5.11
N GLY A 1133 22.93 -31.37 -5.43
CA GLY A 1133 22.64 -29.94 -5.63
C GLY A 1133 21.70 -29.66 -6.81
N ILE A 1134 20.66 -28.87 -6.56
CA ILE A 1134 19.73 -28.32 -7.56
C ILE A 1134 20.34 -27.02 -8.12
N MET A 1135 20.32 -26.86 -9.45
CA MET A 1135 20.67 -25.60 -10.12
C MET A 1135 19.38 -24.97 -10.65
N ASP A 1136 19.00 -23.80 -10.13
CA ASP A 1136 17.94 -22.99 -10.71
C ASP A 1136 18.52 -22.06 -11.78
N LEU A 1137 17.94 -22.13 -12.97
CA LEU A 1137 18.37 -21.36 -14.14
C LEU A 1137 17.35 -20.26 -14.41
N GLU A 1138 17.61 -19.04 -13.96
CA GLU A 1138 16.69 -17.91 -14.20
C GLU A 1138 16.96 -17.29 -15.57
N TYR A 1139 16.00 -17.43 -16.49
CA TYR A 1139 16.02 -16.82 -17.81
C TYR A 1139 15.29 -15.48 -17.80
N ALA A 1140 16.02 -14.37 -17.86
CA ALA A 1140 15.42 -13.04 -18.01
C ALA A 1140 15.00 -12.79 -19.47
N SER A 1141 13.89 -13.38 -19.91
CA SER A 1141 13.16 -12.91 -21.09
C SER A 1141 11.68 -13.29 -21.01
N ARG A 1142 10.83 -12.26 -21.09
CA ARG A 1142 9.35 -12.31 -21.16
C ARG A 1142 8.82 -13.44 -22.07
N ARG A 1143 8.24 -14.49 -21.46
CA ARG A 1143 7.01 -15.22 -21.84
C ARG A 1143 6.92 -16.55 -21.07
N HIS A 1144 5.79 -16.76 -20.37
CA HIS A 1144 5.15 -17.99 -19.86
C HIS A 1144 5.98 -19.24 -19.51
N LEU A 1145 5.64 -19.85 -18.36
CA LEU A 1145 5.28 -21.29 -18.15
C LEU A 1145 5.05 -21.51 -16.64
N ASP A 1146 3.81 -21.62 -16.16
CA ASP A 1146 3.01 -22.85 -16.01
C ASP A 1146 3.78 -24.07 -15.44
N THR A 1147 3.48 -24.40 -14.19
CA THR A 1147 3.91 -25.60 -13.47
C THR A 1147 3.27 -26.85 -14.07
N SER A 1148 3.99 -27.57 -14.93
CA SER A 1148 3.77 -29.00 -15.11
C SER A 1148 4.97 -29.68 -15.80
N CYS A 1149 5.83 -30.34 -15.02
CA CYS A 1149 6.56 -31.57 -15.42
C CYS A 1149 7.49 -32.06 -14.30
N LEU A 1150 6.94 -32.80 -13.33
CA LEU A 1150 7.67 -33.82 -12.59
C LEU A 1150 7.33 -35.17 -13.24
N TYR A 1151 8.18 -35.67 -14.15
CA TYR A 1151 8.32 -37.09 -14.44
C TYR A 1151 9.68 -37.35 -15.08
N SER A 1152 10.57 -38.01 -14.33
CA SER A 1152 11.88 -38.45 -14.81
C SER A 1152 11.72 -39.65 -15.75
N ARG A 1153 12.28 -39.58 -16.96
CA ARG A 1153 12.59 -40.77 -17.79
C ARG A 1153 14.10 -40.88 -17.95
N SER A 1154 14.66 -41.87 -17.27
CA SER A 1154 16.03 -42.35 -17.44
C SER A 1154 16.28 -42.81 -18.88
N HIS A 1155 17.39 -42.39 -19.50
CA HIS A 1155 17.95 -43.05 -20.68
C HIS A 1155 19.25 -43.79 -20.33
N ARG A 1156 19.22 -45.11 -20.54
CA ARG A 1156 20.37 -46.03 -20.48
C ARG A 1156 21.42 -45.67 -21.55
N ARG A 1157 22.71 -45.84 -21.22
CA ARG A 1157 23.72 -46.32 -22.17
C ARG A 1157 24.25 -47.68 -21.72
N SER A 1158 24.34 -48.56 -22.70
CA SER A 1158 24.74 -49.96 -22.68
C SER A 1158 26.26 -50.16 -22.58
N ARG A 1159 26.70 -51.19 -21.85
CA ARG A 1159 27.58 -52.28 -22.30
C ARG A 1159 27.94 -53.18 -21.10
N GLU A 1160 27.52 -54.44 -21.15
CA GLU A 1160 28.33 -55.67 -21.02
C GLU A 1160 27.46 -56.92 -20.77
N PRO A 1161 27.95 -58.14 -21.08
CA PRO A 1161 27.12 -59.21 -21.66
C PRO A 1161 26.52 -60.22 -20.65
N LEU A 1162 25.48 -60.90 -21.15
CA LEU A 1162 24.80 -62.13 -20.68
C LEU A 1162 25.76 -63.27 -20.25
N PRO A 1163 25.32 -64.33 -19.50
CA PRO A 1163 23.98 -64.98 -19.54
C PRO A 1163 23.46 -65.42 -18.13
N GLU A 1164 22.33 -66.09 -17.85
CA GLU A 1164 21.50 -67.12 -18.51
C GLU A 1164 20.10 -67.21 -17.80
N ARG A 1165 19.08 -67.66 -18.57
CA ARG A 1165 17.91 -68.50 -18.20
C ARG A 1165 16.67 -67.98 -17.42
N SER A 1166 15.56 -67.99 -18.18
CA SER A 1166 14.23 -68.59 -17.87
C SER A 1166 13.29 -67.83 -16.92
N ALA A 1167 11.96 -67.69 -17.11
CA ALA A 1167 11.03 -68.01 -18.20
C ALA A 1167 9.64 -67.35 -17.90
N ARG A 1168 8.84 -67.12 -18.97
CA ARG A 1168 7.35 -67.03 -19.04
C ARG A 1168 6.66 -65.83 -18.34
N ARG A 1169 5.57 -65.23 -18.84
CA ARG A 1169 4.73 -65.33 -20.05
C ARG A 1169 3.72 -64.15 -20.04
N HIS A 1170 3.41 -63.61 -21.24
CA HIS A 1170 2.15 -62.98 -21.75
C HIS A 1170 1.43 -61.87 -20.95
N GLY A 1171 0.81 -60.85 -21.56
CA GLY A 1171 0.53 -60.48 -22.96
C GLY A 1171 -0.17 -59.10 -22.96
N GLU A 1172 0.24 -58.18 -23.84
CA GLU A 1172 -0.53 -57.71 -25.02
C GLU A 1172 -1.46 -56.50 -24.80
N HIS A 1173 -0.87 -55.31 -25.08
CA HIS A 1173 -1.32 -54.12 -25.85
C HIS A 1173 -2.60 -54.22 -26.77
N PRO A 1174 -3.04 -53.14 -27.49
CA PRO A 1174 -3.25 -51.70 -27.18
C PRO A 1174 -4.52 -51.08 -27.88
N LEU A 1175 -4.64 -49.73 -27.90
CA LEU A 1175 -5.29 -48.83 -28.91
C LEU A 1175 -6.68 -48.18 -28.65
N ASP A 1176 -6.61 -46.86 -28.49
CA ASP A 1176 -7.21 -45.78 -29.31
C ASP A 1176 -8.73 -45.48 -29.42
N LEU A 1177 -8.97 -44.15 -29.30
CA LEU A 1177 -9.90 -43.28 -30.05
C LEU A 1177 -11.36 -43.06 -29.56
N TRP A 1178 -11.55 -41.81 -29.10
CA TRP A 1178 -12.56 -40.82 -29.53
C TRP A 1178 -14.06 -40.92 -29.14
N ARG A 1179 -14.55 -39.74 -28.72
CA ARG A 1179 -15.90 -39.13 -28.81
C ARG A 1179 -16.89 -39.22 -27.63
N CYS A 1180 -17.06 -38.04 -27.03
CA CYS A 1180 -18.30 -37.24 -26.93
C CYS A 1180 -19.59 -37.82 -26.33
N ARG A 1181 -20.00 -37.11 -25.27
CA ARG A 1181 -21.32 -36.50 -25.01
C ARG A 1181 -22.35 -37.30 -24.19
N TYR A 1182 -22.72 -36.62 -23.08
CA TYR A 1182 -24.05 -36.48 -22.46
C TYR A 1182 -24.75 -37.76 -22.00
N ALA A 1183 -25.04 -37.85 -20.70
CA ALA A 1183 -26.29 -37.31 -20.15
C ALA A 1183 -26.62 -37.91 -18.76
N LEU A 1184 -27.14 -37.03 -17.91
CA LEU A 1184 -28.18 -37.26 -16.90
C LEU A 1184 -27.80 -37.91 -15.54
N ARG A 1185 -28.08 -37.07 -14.54
CA ARG A 1185 -28.18 -37.19 -13.08
C ARG A 1185 -29.17 -38.31 -12.61
N PRO A 1186 -29.56 -38.36 -11.32
CA PRO A 1186 -28.81 -38.70 -10.10
C PRO A 1186 -29.56 -39.80 -9.30
N ALA A 1187 -28.96 -40.37 -8.25
CA ALA A 1187 -29.75 -41.03 -7.20
C ALA A 1187 -29.10 -40.89 -5.81
N HIS A 1188 -29.89 -40.29 -4.92
CA HIS A 1188 -29.78 -40.13 -3.48
C HIS A 1188 -29.37 -41.40 -2.73
N TRP A 1189 -28.78 -41.26 -1.53
CA TRP A 1189 -29.32 -41.84 -0.28
C TRP A 1189 -28.77 -41.10 0.96
N LEU A 1190 -29.68 -40.80 1.88
CA LEU A 1190 -29.51 -40.21 3.21
C LEU A 1190 -28.92 -41.22 4.23
N ALA A 1191 -28.20 -40.74 5.25
CA ALA A 1191 -28.47 -40.94 6.69
C ALA A 1191 -27.21 -40.85 7.59
N ASP A 1192 -27.28 -39.97 8.59
CA ASP A 1192 -26.51 -39.88 9.86
C ASP A 1192 -27.12 -40.89 10.91
N PRO A 1193 -26.67 -41.12 12.18
CA PRO A 1193 -25.42 -40.88 12.95
C PRO A 1193 -24.90 -42.09 13.80
N GLN A 1194 -23.74 -41.90 14.49
CA GLN A 1194 -23.25 -42.53 15.76
C GLN A 1194 -22.80 -44.02 15.81
N ARG A 1195 -21.53 -44.26 16.20
CA ARG A 1195 -21.11 -44.87 17.51
C ARG A 1195 -19.61 -45.22 17.60
N ASP A 1196 -19.16 -45.15 18.86
CA ASP A 1196 -17.83 -45.32 19.46
C ASP A 1196 -17.11 -46.70 19.33
N ASP A 1197 -15.82 -46.63 19.73
CA ASP A 1197 -15.00 -47.62 20.47
C ASP A 1197 -13.90 -48.42 19.74
N GLY A 1198 -12.64 -48.10 20.07
CA GLY A 1198 -11.80 -49.03 20.84
C GLY A 1198 -10.61 -49.76 20.18
N ARG A 1199 -9.39 -49.22 20.38
CA ARG A 1199 -8.08 -49.87 20.68
C ARG A 1199 -7.53 -51.00 19.76
N ARG A 1200 -6.31 -50.81 19.21
CA ARG A 1200 -5.02 -51.37 19.71
C ARG A 1200 -3.83 -51.12 18.77
N ALA A 1201 -2.66 -51.04 19.41
CA ALA A 1201 -1.31 -50.70 18.96
C ALA A 1201 -0.61 -51.64 17.96
N GLY A 1202 0.43 -51.10 17.30
CA GLY A 1202 1.54 -51.79 16.62
C GLY A 1202 2.32 -50.83 15.69
N LEU A 1203 3.23 -49.97 16.17
CA LEU A 1203 4.70 -50.15 16.27
C LEU A 1203 5.43 -50.52 14.94
N PHE A 1204 6.33 -49.60 14.51
CA PHE A 1204 7.54 -49.66 13.64
C PHE A 1204 7.55 -48.40 12.72
N ALA A 1205 8.23 -47.29 13.06
CA ALA A 1205 9.68 -47.00 13.11
C ALA A 1205 10.36 -46.85 11.73
N GLY A 1206 10.87 -45.63 11.46
CA GLY A 1206 11.87 -45.27 10.43
C GLY A 1206 11.30 -45.02 9.03
N ALA A 1207 11.71 -44.02 8.25
CA ALA A 1207 12.74 -43.00 8.40
C ALA A 1207 12.48 -41.88 7.38
N VAL A 1208 13.01 -40.70 7.71
CA VAL A 1208 13.16 -39.48 6.90
C VAL A 1208 13.90 -39.75 5.59
N LEU A 1209 13.53 -39.02 4.52
CA LEU A 1209 14.32 -38.56 3.36
C LEU A 1209 13.37 -37.69 2.52
N GLU A 1210 13.26 -36.39 2.82
CA GLU A 1210 14.01 -35.28 2.18
C GLU A 1210 13.89 -35.24 0.65
#